data_AF-A0A426KJK8-F1
#
_entry.id   AF-A0A426KJK8-F1
#
_cell.length_a   1.000
_cell.length_b   1.000
_cell.length_c   1.000
_cell.angle_alpha   90.00
_cell.angle_beta   90.00
_cell.angle_gamma   90.00
#
_symmetry.space_group_name_H-M   'P 1'
#
loop_
_entity.id
_entity.type
_entity.pdbx_description
1 polymer ?
#
loop_
_entity_poly.entity_id
_entity_poly.type
_entity_poly.pdbx_seq_one_letter_code
_entity_poly.pdbx_strand_id
1 'polypeptide(L)'
;MKTPTLIFFILFSSFNFVCAQNYQSAEEALQFASQETQAFQLYSVFSSSAQPVSESLRNIATDANYLNVDESVLAQIQQEKPKFISFQVQHGSETFMVKMQRQNILTENFNVRNESEDILNYTPGLYYRGIVNEDRNSLAVFNFFQESVNGIISQTHTGNRIIGQLKESTNYVIYTDSEMTVTQDFICEVGELEQDTNLIPQNEISNFSNVSANCVRVFYELTNDVYSANSSSVSDTMNWITSVHNIVASLYSDSTIPTVLSDVLIWQQLDPYTGSNGDKLSFFRDNRIAFDGDLAHLVDFPATGGVAFINSLCQGSRYAFSGASVSFQQLPTYSWSVNVIAHEMGHSLGSPHTHACFWNSNNTAIDSCGPNNGFSEGCDNGPVPPNGGTVMSYCHLDSTGVNLAQGFHPQVGSYMSTNIDTKSCLGTDCINSCMQTIAGVSVSQTNINSFTVNIDDVISNSWDYRIFEQDASFPGGFTTTNNNSIVFNNVQPNTYYVIQVANNCSNGNFGSSFQLNYLSDDDWCSTQTFTDTGGLNGNYNNNEVVIKTFYPNVPGNAIALDINTLDLETDFDFMSIYDGESINDTPFADGIDLTGSSPTTTFFQATNPVGAITVEFTSDFSVNTSGWDITISCVSLSNSEFSQNDISVYPNPVNDLLNINSEVALDKLEIFDINGKLIFKKQLNQQLDVVTNLSFLNSGIYFMKLEGEKSSIIKRIIKK
;
A
#
# COMPACT_ATOMS: atom_id res chain seq x y z
N MET A 1 74.77 39.03 -1.45
CA MET A 1 74.73 39.03 0.03
C MET A 1 73.28 38.90 0.47
N LYS A 2 73.05 38.11 1.52
CA LYS A 2 71.78 37.52 1.97
C LYS A 2 70.67 38.53 2.30
N THR A 3 69.42 38.18 1.99
CA THR A 3 68.24 38.35 2.87
C THR A 3 67.07 37.52 2.32
N PRO A 4 66.27 36.80 3.15
CA PRO A 4 65.20 35.93 2.69
C PRO A 4 63.85 36.66 2.63
N THR A 5 63.04 36.34 1.61
CA THR A 5 61.67 36.83 1.46
C THR A 5 60.71 35.88 2.18
N LEU A 6 59.95 36.43 3.12
CA LEU A 6 58.83 35.81 3.83
C LEU A 6 57.71 35.47 2.82
N ILE A 7 57.25 34.22 2.75
CA ILE A 7 56.03 33.84 2.04
C ILE A 7 54.92 33.69 3.08
N PHE A 8 53.94 34.59 3.01
CA PHE A 8 52.67 34.50 3.75
C PHE A 8 51.78 33.46 3.07
N PHE A 9 51.50 32.34 3.74
CA PHE A 9 50.41 31.45 3.37
C PHE A 9 49.13 31.98 4.04
N ILE A 10 48.21 32.52 3.24
CA ILE A 10 46.85 32.83 3.66
C ILE A 10 46.05 31.52 3.56
N LEU A 11 45.81 30.88 4.70
CA LEU A 11 44.81 29.82 4.82
C LEU A 11 43.42 30.48 4.79
N PHE A 12 42.69 30.30 3.69
CA PHE A 12 41.24 30.47 3.69
C PHE A 12 40.63 29.30 4.46
N SER A 13 40.33 29.50 5.75
CA SER A 13 39.42 28.62 6.49
C SER A 13 37.99 28.96 6.06
N SER A 14 37.45 28.19 5.12
CA SER A 14 36.02 28.10 4.88
C SER A 14 35.38 27.44 6.13
N PHE A 15 34.92 28.27 7.06
CA PHE A 15 33.93 27.88 8.05
C PHE A 15 32.62 27.62 7.30
N ASN A 16 32.42 26.39 6.85
CA ASN A 16 31.06 25.89 6.62
C ASN A 16 30.46 25.64 8.00
N PHE A 17 29.58 26.53 8.43
CA PHE A 17 28.63 26.24 9.50
C PHE A 17 27.72 25.12 8.98
N VAL A 18 28.00 23.88 9.39
CA VAL A 18 27.02 22.79 9.32
C VAL A 18 26.04 23.04 10.47
N CYS A 19 24.85 23.53 10.13
CA CYS A 19 23.69 23.50 11.01
C CYS A 19 23.19 22.05 11.14
N ALA A 20 22.50 21.77 12.27
CA ALA A 20 21.95 20.49 12.73
C ALA A 20 22.93 19.54 13.45
N GLN A 21 23.20 19.82 14.74
CA GLN A 21 23.49 18.75 15.70
C GLN A 21 22.16 18.23 16.24
N ASN A 22 21.60 17.21 15.58
CA ASN A 22 20.57 16.36 16.17
C ASN A 22 21.29 15.42 17.14
N TYR A 23 21.10 15.60 18.44
CA TYR A 23 21.64 14.67 19.46
C TYR A 23 20.75 13.43 19.48
N GLN A 24 21.36 12.25 19.54
CA GLN A 24 20.67 10.99 19.26
C GLN A 24 19.80 10.57 20.45
N SER A 25 20.22 10.90 21.68
CA SER A 25 19.42 10.70 22.90
C SER A 25 19.27 11.97 23.74
N ALA A 26 18.26 12.00 24.62
CA ALA A 26 18.10 13.06 25.61
C ALA A 26 19.33 13.09 26.55
N GLU A 27 19.97 11.95 26.78
CA GLU A 27 21.21 11.85 27.54
C GLU A 27 22.37 12.60 26.86
N GLU A 28 22.62 12.37 25.57
CA GLU A 28 23.69 13.04 24.83
C GLU A 28 23.48 14.55 24.75
N ALA A 29 22.23 14.95 24.49
CA ALA A 29 21.77 16.34 24.51
C ALA A 29 22.12 17.03 25.85
N LEU A 30 21.74 16.40 26.96
CA LEU A 30 21.92 16.96 28.30
C LEU A 30 23.38 16.89 28.78
N GLN A 31 24.11 15.84 28.43
CA GLN A 31 25.54 15.72 28.73
C GLN A 31 26.33 16.80 28.00
N PHE A 32 26.03 17.05 26.72
CA PHE A 32 26.63 18.14 25.97
C PHE A 32 26.23 19.52 26.53
N ALA A 33 24.94 19.71 26.83
CA ALA A 33 24.44 20.95 27.45
C ALA A 33 25.08 21.25 28.82
N SER A 34 25.44 20.21 29.58
CA SER A 34 26.14 20.37 30.87
C SER A 34 27.61 20.80 30.73
N GLN A 35 28.21 20.59 29.55
CA GLN A 35 29.59 20.95 29.24
C GLN A 35 29.72 22.32 28.56
N GLU A 36 28.70 22.74 27.80
CA GLU A 36 28.61 24.11 27.29
C GLU A 36 28.13 25.07 28.38
N THR A 37 28.88 26.14 28.62
CA THR A 37 28.64 27.12 29.69
C THR A 37 27.43 28.06 29.44
N GLN A 38 26.53 27.71 28.52
CA GLN A 38 25.20 28.34 28.40
C GLN A 38 24.20 27.54 29.24
N ALA A 39 24.13 27.88 30.53
CA ALA A 39 23.22 27.27 31.49
C ALA A 39 21.76 27.32 30.99
N PHE A 40 21.03 26.22 31.17
CA PHE A 40 19.58 26.14 30.95
C PHE A 40 18.89 27.40 31.47
N GLN A 41 18.28 28.18 30.57
CA GLN A 41 17.58 29.38 30.96
C GLN A 41 16.32 28.98 31.75
N LEU A 42 16.14 29.58 32.92
CA LEU A 42 14.99 29.32 33.78
C LEU A 42 13.80 30.16 33.33
N TYR A 43 12.68 29.50 33.04
CA TYR A 43 11.41 30.12 32.71
C TYR A 43 10.36 29.74 33.76
N SER A 44 9.66 30.72 34.32
CA SER A 44 8.57 30.51 35.28
C SER A 44 7.24 30.27 34.57
N VAL A 45 7.17 29.22 33.75
CA VAL A 45 6.01 28.93 32.89
C VAL A 45 4.77 28.59 33.72
N PHE A 46 4.94 27.77 34.74
CA PHE A 46 3.83 27.25 35.55
C PHE A 46 3.87 27.83 36.97
N SER A 47 2.69 28.03 37.54
CA SER A 47 2.51 28.18 38.98
C SER A 47 1.32 27.35 39.46
N SER A 48 1.35 26.91 40.71
CA SER A 48 0.25 26.15 41.30
C SER A 48 -1.00 27.01 41.42
N SER A 49 -2.16 26.43 41.08
CA SER A 49 -3.44 27.07 41.32
C SER A 49 -3.96 26.69 42.70
N ALA A 50 -4.41 27.68 43.47
CA ALA A 50 -5.09 27.45 44.74
C ALA A 50 -6.55 26.98 44.55
N GLN A 51 -7.06 27.01 43.31
CA GLN A 51 -8.41 26.56 43.01
C GLN A 51 -8.46 25.03 42.99
N PRO A 52 -9.38 24.39 43.74
CA PRO A 52 -9.56 22.96 43.66
C PRO A 52 -10.13 22.55 42.30
N VAL A 53 -9.68 21.42 41.77
CA VAL A 53 -10.28 20.81 40.58
C VAL A 53 -11.73 20.44 40.86
N SER A 54 -12.61 20.67 39.87
CA SER A 54 -14.03 20.35 39.97
C SER A 54 -14.27 18.88 40.34
N GLU A 55 -15.34 18.60 41.08
CA GLU A 55 -15.64 17.25 41.55
C GLU A 55 -15.85 16.26 40.40
N SER A 56 -16.46 16.70 39.29
CA SER A 56 -16.61 15.89 38.08
C SER A 56 -15.28 15.44 37.48
N LEU A 57 -14.29 16.33 37.41
CA LEU A 57 -12.95 15.98 36.90
C LEU A 57 -12.17 15.12 37.88
N ARG A 58 -12.28 15.36 39.20
CA ARG A 58 -11.63 14.52 40.22
C ARG A 58 -12.19 13.10 40.27
N ASN A 59 -13.46 12.92 39.91
CA ASN A 59 -14.04 11.57 39.82
C ASN A 59 -13.44 10.77 38.65
N ILE A 60 -12.86 11.45 37.66
CA ILE A 60 -12.19 10.85 36.51
C ILE A 60 -10.71 10.67 36.81
N ALA A 61 -10.00 11.75 37.13
CA ALA A 61 -8.58 11.73 37.48
C ALA A 61 -8.42 12.16 38.94
N THR A 62 -8.20 11.18 39.82
CA THR A 62 -8.35 11.37 41.27
C THR A 62 -7.28 12.29 41.88
N ASP A 63 -6.14 12.42 41.22
CA ASP A 63 -5.01 13.24 41.64
C ASP A 63 -4.93 14.61 40.93
N ALA A 64 -5.86 14.91 40.02
CA ALA A 64 -5.80 16.09 39.17
C ALA A 64 -5.65 17.42 39.94
N ASN A 65 -4.76 18.29 39.47
CA ASN A 65 -4.57 19.64 39.99
C ASN A 65 -4.60 20.70 38.90
N TYR A 66 -5.11 21.89 39.21
CA TYR A 66 -5.04 23.02 38.30
C TYR A 66 -3.67 23.68 38.33
N LEU A 67 -3.23 24.12 37.15
CA LEU A 67 -2.03 24.91 36.92
C LEU A 67 -2.42 26.27 36.34
N ASN A 68 -1.66 27.31 36.67
CA ASN A 68 -1.69 28.57 35.95
C ASN A 68 -0.50 28.61 35.01
N VAL A 69 -0.72 29.11 33.80
CA VAL A 69 0.33 29.31 32.79
C VAL A 69 0.52 30.81 32.57
N ASP A 70 1.78 31.26 32.56
CA ASP A 70 2.11 32.65 32.27
C ASP A 70 2.28 32.87 30.75
N GLU A 71 1.24 33.43 30.12
CA GLU A 71 1.24 33.73 28.68
C GLU A 71 2.37 34.68 28.25
N SER A 72 2.83 35.57 29.14
CA SER A 72 3.95 36.47 28.82
C SER A 72 5.27 35.71 28.71
N VAL A 73 5.43 34.64 29.49
CA VAL A 73 6.57 33.73 29.42
C VAL A 73 6.48 32.84 28.17
N LEU A 74 5.28 32.39 27.79
CA LEU A 74 5.10 31.68 26.51
C LEU A 74 5.52 32.55 25.32
N ALA A 75 5.05 33.80 25.27
CA ALA A 75 5.43 34.76 24.24
C ALA A 75 6.95 35.02 24.22
N GLN A 76 7.59 35.08 25.39
CA GLN A 76 9.04 35.19 25.50
C GLN A 76 9.76 33.98 24.88
N ILE A 77 9.33 32.76 25.20
CA ILE A 77 9.91 31.53 24.65
C ILE A 77 9.75 31.49 23.12
N GLN A 78 8.59 31.89 22.59
CA GLN A 78 8.36 31.99 21.15
C GLN A 78 9.27 33.00 20.45
N GLN A 79 9.56 34.12 21.12
CA GLN A 79 10.44 35.16 20.60
C GLN A 79 11.92 34.76 20.65
N GLU A 80 12.38 34.26 21.80
CA GLU A 80 13.79 33.92 22.03
C GLU A 80 14.19 32.61 21.34
N LYS A 81 13.22 31.71 21.12
CA LYS A 81 13.41 30.36 20.56
C LYS A 81 14.64 29.66 21.20
N PRO A 82 14.70 29.55 22.54
CA PRO A 82 15.89 29.06 23.24
C PRO A 82 16.22 27.60 22.87
N LYS A 83 17.51 27.28 22.70
CA LYS A 83 17.95 25.89 22.45
C LYS A 83 17.74 25.00 23.67
N PHE A 84 17.93 25.55 24.88
CA PHE A 84 17.81 24.85 26.16
C PHE A 84 16.93 25.64 27.12
N ILE A 85 16.01 24.95 27.78
CA ILE A 85 15.09 25.55 28.76
C ILE A 85 15.02 24.73 30.04
N SER A 86 14.76 25.41 31.15
CA SER A 86 14.36 24.76 32.40
C SER A 86 13.18 25.48 33.02
N PHE A 87 12.30 24.72 33.68
CA PHE A 87 11.15 25.27 34.39
C PHE A 87 10.65 24.28 35.45
N GLN A 88 9.91 24.78 36.44
CA GLN A 88 9.31 23.95 37.48
C GLN A 88 7.83 23.73 37.19
N VAL A 89 7.35 22.52 37.47
CA VAL A 89 5.92 22.19 37.51
C VAL A 89 5.61 21.41 38.77
N GLN A 90 4.45 21.67 39.37
CA GLN A 90 4.03 21.03 40.62
C GLN A 90 2.86 20.07 40.37
N HIS A 91 2.89 18.91 41.03
CA HIS A 91 1.76 17.97 41.09
C HIS A 91 1.59 17.55 42.56
N GLY A 92 0.49 17.93 43.19
CA GLY A 92 0.27 17.75 44.62
C GLY A 92 1.38 18.42 45.45
N SER A 93 2.08 17.62 46.25
CA SER A 93 3.25 18.07 47.02
C SER A 93 4.58 17.96 46.27
N GLU A 94 4.59 17.31 45.11
CA GLU A 94 5.80 17.08 44.32
C GLU A 94 6.10 18.29 43.43
N THR A 95 7.39 18.63 43.31
CA THR A 95 7.88 19.64 42.38
C THR A 95 8.89 19.00 41.45
N PHE A 96 8.64 19.12 40.14
CA PHE A 96 9.51 18.60 39.09
C PHE A 96 10.35 19.74 38.54
N MET A 97 11.67 19.58 38.59
CA MET A 97 12.60 20.44 37.87
C MET A 97 12.82 19.85 36.48
N VAL A 98 12.25 20.48 35.46
CA VAL A 98 12.34 20.01 34.07
C VAL A 98 13.52 20.70 33.38
N LYS A 99 14.34 19.93 32.65
CA LYS A 99 15.42 20.42 31.79
C LYS A 99 15.28 19.83 30.41
N MET A 100 15.25 20.69 29.40
CA MET A 100 14.91 20.27 28.05
C MET A 100 15.76 20.94 26.98
N GLN A 101 15.91 20.24 25.87
CA GLN A 101 16.49 20.73 24.64
C GLN A 101 15.41 20.82 23.55
N ARG A 102 15.49 21.86 22.73
CA ARG A 102 14.64 22.02 21.54
C ARG A 102 15.01 20.98 20.48
N GLN A 103 14.00 20.37 19.88
CA GLN A 103 14.14 19.48 18.74
C GLN A 103 13.32 19.95 17.53
N ASN A 104 13.75 19.52 16.35
CA ASN A 104 13.04 19.75 15.09
C ASN A 104 12.30 18.45 14.74
N ILE A 105 10.98 18.52 14.67
CA ILE A 105 10.13 17.37 14.33
C ILE A 105 9.46 17.52 12.97
N LEU A 106 9.68 18.63 12.29
CA LEU A 106 9.10 18.95 10.98
C LEU A 106 10.23 18.97 9.96
N THR A 107 9.97 18.48 8.75
CA THR A 107 10.88 18.64 7.62
C THR A 107 10.98 20.12 7.20
N GLU A 108 12.05 20.49 6.49
CA GLU A 108 12.22 21.88 6.01
C GLU A 108 11.14 22.30 5.01
N ASN A 109 10.60 21.34 4.25
CA ASN A 109 9.55 21.51 3.25
C ASN A 109 8.15 21.20 3.79
N PHE A 110 7.98 21.08 5.11
CA PHE A 110 6.72 20.68 5.75
C PHE A 110 5.53 21.53 5.30
N ASN A 111 4.42 20.87 4.93
CA ASN A 111 3.16 21.51 4.57
C ASN A 111 2.00 20.95 5.39
N VAL A 112 0.91 21.72 5.41
CA VAL A 112 -0.40 21.29 5.88
C VAL A 112 -1.38 21.51 4.74
N ARG A 113 -2.20 20.51 4.41
CA ARG A 113 -3.11 20.54 3.27
C ARG A 113 -4.53 20.17 3.68
N ASN A 114 -5.51 20.60 2.90
CA ASN A 114 -6.87 20.06 2.98
C ASN A 114 -7.09 18.94 1.94
N GLU A 115 -8.29 18.38 1.92
CA GLU A 115 -8.70 17.34 0.96
C GLU A 115 -8.69 17.78 -0.52
N SER A 116 -8.62 19.09 -0.78
CA SER A 116 -8.49 19.67 -2.12
C SER A 116 -7.03 19.98 -2.49
N GLU A 117 -6.07 19.55 -1.67
CA GLU A 117 -4.63 19.80 -1.80
C GLU A 117 -4.22 21.29 -1.63
N ASP A 118 -5.13 22.14 -1.14
CA ASP A 118 -4.83 23.53 -0.84
C ASP A 118 -3.93 23.63 0.40
N ILE A 119 -2.88 24.44 0.32
CA ILE A 119 -1.99 24.69 1.46
C ILE A 119 -2.72 25.54 2.51
N LEU A 120 -2.76 25.03 3.74
CA LEU A 120 -3.37 25.67 4.89
C LEU A 120 -2.33 26.47 5.68
N ASN A 121 -2.73 27.64 6.18
CA ASN A 121 -1.87 28.44 7.05
C ASN A 121 -1.71 27.77 8.42
N TYR A 122 -0.46 27.53 8.80
CA TYR A 122 -0.10 26.98 10.10
C TYR A 122 1.16 27.68 10.63
N THR A 123 1.17 27.98 11.93
CA THR A 123 2.33 28.52 12.64
C THR A 123 2.89 27.42 13.55
N PRO A 124 4.07 26.85 13.24
CA PRO A 124 4.68 25.81 14.06
C PRO A 124 4.93 26.23 15.51
N GLY A 125 4.73 25.29 16.44
CA GLY A 125 5.17 25.42 17.82
C GLY A 125 6.68 25.24 17.99
N LEU A 126 7.13 25.29 19.24
CA LEU A 126 8.48 24.92 19.65
C LEU A 126 8.41 23.63 20.46
N TYR A 127 9.14 22.63 19.99
CA TYR A 127 9.09 21.26 20.48
C TYR A 127 10.33 20.93 21.29
N TYR A 128 10.14 20.39 22.49
CA TYR A 128 11.23 20.11 23.41
C TYR A 128 11.14 18.67 23.95
N ARG A 129 12.30 18.05 24.17
CA ARG A 129 12.47 16.81 24.94
C ARG A 129 13.55 16.95 26.00
N GLY A 130 13.48 16.16 27.05
CA GLY A 130 14.43 16.21 28.15
C GLY A 130 14.06 15.28 29.29
N ILE A 131 14.49 15.65 30.50
CA ILE A 131 14.33 14.86 31.73
C ILE A 131 13.80 15.71 32.87
N VAL A 132 13.37 15.04 33.94
CA VAL A 132 13.01 15.68 35.21
C VAL A 132 13.96 15.28 36.33
N ASN A 133 14.25 16.22 37.24
CA ASN A 133 14.98 15.97 38.50
C ASN A 133 16.35 15.28 38.34
N GLU A 134 17.05 15.53 37.22
CA GLU A 134 18.30 14.85 36.82
C GLU A 134 18.16 13.31 36.66
N ASP A 135 16.94 12.78 36.64
CA ASP A 135 16.67 11.35 36.42
C ASP A 135 16.80 11.00 34.94
N ARG A 136 17.86 10.29 34.59
CA ARG A 136 18.15 9.90 33.20
C ARG A 136 17.18 8.87 32.64
N ASN A 137 16.43 8.17 33.49
CA ASN A 137 15.42 7.21 33.06
C ASN A 137 14.02 7.85 32.97
N SER A 138 13.93 9.16 33.13
CA SER A 138 12.68 9.90 32.96
C SER A 138 12.56 10.47 31.56
N LEU A 139 11.33 10.69 31.12
CA LEU A 139 10.99 11.32 29.85
C LEU A 139 10.19 12.59 30.14
N ALA A 140 10.65 13.74 29.62
CA ALA A 140 9.89 14.98 29.62
C ALA A 140 9.76 15.49 28.19
N VAL A 141 8.55 15.70 27.71
CA VAL A 141 8.27 16.22 26.36
C VAL A 141 7.26 17.34 26.47
N PHE A 142 7.57 18.52 25.96
CA PHE A 142 6.73 19.71 26.03
C PHE A 142 6.70 20.43 24.70
N ASN A 143 5.54 21.00 24.41
CA ASN A 143 5.22 21.70 23.19
C ASN A 143 4.74 23.09 23.58
N PHE A 144 5.45 24.12 23.12
CA PHE A 144 5.10 25.52 23.37
C PHE A 144 4.54 26.11 22.08
N PHE A 145 3.30 26.56 22.15
CA PHE A 145 2.63 27.30 21.08
C PHE A 145 2.53 28.78 21.47
N GLN A 146 1.91 29.59 20.61
CA GLN A 146 1.79 31.03 20.86
C GLN A 146 0.97 31.34 22.11
N GLU A 147 -0.12 30.59 22.33
CA GLU A 147 -1.08 30.84 23.41
C GLU A 147 -1.30 29.62 24.30
N SER A 148 -0.61 28.51 24.02
CA SER A 148 -0.80 27.27 24.76
C SER A 148 0.48 26.48 24.97
N VAL A 149 0.46 25.61 25.98
CA VAL A 149 1.53 24.67 26.29
C VAL A 149 0.93 23.33 26.67
N ASN A 150 1.51 22.25 26.19
CA ASN A 150 1.15 20.90 26.66
C ASN A 150 2.41 20.05 26.78
N GLY A 151 2.32 18.95 27.51
CA GLY A 151 3.44 18.05 27.68
C GLY A 151 3.14 16.83 28.53
N ILE A 152 4.12 15.94 28.56
CA ILE A 152 4.14 14.75 29.39
C ILE A 152 5.43 14.74 30.22
N ILE A 153 5.28 14.32 31.47
CA ILE A 153 6.39 13.88 32.32
C ILE A 153 6.13 12.42 32.66
N SER A 154 7.04 11.54 32.29
CA SER A 154 6.98 10.13 32.63
C SER A 154 8.21 9.73 33.43
N GLN A 155 8.00 8.94 34.49
CA GLN A 155 9.07 8.38 35.31
C GLN A 155 8.85 6.89 35.49
N THR A 156 9.95 6.13 35.55
CA THR A 156 9.95 4.66 35.66
C THR A 156 9.03 4.13 36.76
N HIS A 157 8.93 4.79 37.91
CA HIS A 157 8.20 4.28 39.09
C HIS A 157 6.86 4.97 39.37
N THR A 158 6.57 6.10 38.71
CA THR A 158 5.38 6.91 39.01
C THR A 158 4.51 7.19 37.77
N GLY A 159 4.83 6.55 36.64
CA GLY A 159 4.00 6.56 35.44
C GLY A 159 3.99 7.91 34.72
N ASN A 160 2.95 8.13 33.89
CA ASN A 160 2.84 9.29 33.04
C ASN A 160 1.96 10.36 33.69
N ARG A 161 2.50 11.57 33.79
CA ARG A 161 1.75 12.77 34.17
C ARG A 161 1.49 13.58 32.92
N ILE A 162 0.22 13.89 32.68
CA ILE A 162 -0.25 14.65 31.53
C ILE A 162 -0.43 16.11 31.94
N ILE A 163 0.11 17.04 31.15
CA ILE A 163 -0.03 18.48 31.34
C ILE A 163 -0.69 19.06 30.10
N GLY A 164 -1.79 19.79 30.27
CA GLY A 164 -2.42 20.46 29.15
C GLY A 164 -3.60 21.32 29.55
N GLN A 165 -4.10 22.08 28.58
CA GLN A 165 -5.31 22.86 28.72
C GLN A 165 -6.54 21.94 28.71
N LEU A 166 -7.52 22.23 29.55
CA LEU A 166 -8.82 21.54 29.51
C LEU A 166 -9.58 21.95 28.24
N LYS A 167 -10.27 20.98 27.62
CA LYS A 167 -11.17 21.26 26.49
C LYS A 167 -12.27 22.24 26.93
N GLU A 168 -12.57 23.22 26.06
CA GLU A 168 -13.57 24.28 26.30
C GLU A 168 -13.30 25.16 27.54
N SER A 169 -12.04 25.25 27.98
CA SER A 169 -11.64 25.99 29.18
C SER A 169 -10.26 26.62 29.01
N THR A 170 -9.97 27.69 29.75
CA THR A 170 -8.63 28.30 29.82
C THR A 170 -7.77 27.72 30.94
N ASN A 171 -8.34 26.84 31.77
CA ASN A 171 -7.63 26.24 32.89
C ASN A 171 -6.72 25.11 32.41
N TYR A 172 -5.50 25.08 32.94
CA TYR A 172 -4.57 23.98 32.73
C TYR A 172 -4.69 22.96 33.86
N VAL A 173 -4.45 21.70 33.52
CA VAL A 173 -4.49 20.58 34.46
C VAL A 173 -3.19 19.78 34.38
N ILE A 174 -2.81 19.20 35.51
CA ILE A 174 -1.86 18.10 35.61
C ILE A 174 -2.53 16.93 36.33
N TYR A 175 -2.35 15.72 35.83
CA TYR A 175 -2.87 14.49 36.44
C TYR A 175 -2.07 13.26 35.99
N THR A 176 -2.19 12.13 36.71
CA THR A 176 -1.54 10.86 36.32
C THR A 176 -2.53 9.99 35.56
N ASP A 177 -2.14 9.47 34.39
CA ASP A 177 -3.06 8.70 33.53
C ASP A 177 -3.48 7.35 34.15
N SER A 178 -2.59 6.68 34.88
CA SER A 178 -2.91 5.46 35.64
C SER A 178 -3.91 5.68 36.78
N GLU A 179 -4.11 6.93 37.22
CA GLU A 179 -5.08 7.31 38.26
C GLU A 179 -6.44 7.71 37.67
N MET A 180 -6.62 7.52 36.35
CA MET A 180 -7.91 7.68 35.71
C MET A 180 -8.84 6.51 36.04
N THR A 181 -10.09 6.80 36.39
CA THR A 181 -11.12 5.79 36.73
C THR A 181 -11.81 5.18 35.51
N VAL A 182 -11.36 5.54 34.31
CA VAL A 182 -11.97 5.15 33.04
C VAL A 182 -11.01 4.23 32.30
N THR A 183 -11.47 3.03 32.01
CA THR A 183 -10.79 2.09 31.11
C THR A 183 -11.12 2.49 29.67
N GLN A 184 -10.10 2.65 28.82
CA GLN A 184 -10.31 2.81 27.39
C GLN A 184 -10.48 1.41 26.79
N ASP A 185 -11.59 1.19 26.08
CA ASP A 185 -11.83 -0.06 25.38
C ASP A 185 -10.91 -0.09 24.14
N PHE A 186 -9.72 -0.68 24.28
CA PHE A 186 -8.86 -0.99 23.14
C PHE A 186 -9.42 -2.21 22.41
N ILE A 187 -9.54 -2.12 21.10
CA ILE A 187 -9.72 -3.28 20.24
C ILE A 187 -8.49 -3.31 19.32
N CYS A 188 -7.53 -4.20 19.62
CA CYS A 188 -6.66 -4.68 18.55
C CYS A 188 -7.49 -5.67 17.75
N GLU A 189 -7.88 -5.30 16.53
CA GLU A 189 -8.54 -6.26 15.65
C GLU A 189 -7.53 -7.34 15.26
N VAL A 190 -7.92 -8.58 15.53
CA VAL A 190 -7.10 -9.76 15.76
C VAL A 190 -6.57 -10.32 14.43
N GLY A 191 -5.27 -10.20 14.19
CA GLY A 191 -4.58 -10.77 13.03
C GLY A 191 -4.10 -9.68 12.11
N GLU A 192 -3.02 -9.00 12.50
CA GLU A 192 -2.28 -8.05 11.67
C GLU A 192 -2.18 -8.60 10.25
N LEU A 193 -2.86 -7.91 9.33
CA LEU A 193 -3.13 -8.35 7.96
C LEU A 193 -1.90 -9.08 7.40
N GLU A 194 -2.01 -10.40 7.16
CA GLU A 194 -0.93 -11.29 6.72
C GLU A 194 -0.47 -10.96 5.29
N GLN A 195 0.06 -9.75 5.08
CA GLN A 195 0.88 -9.43 3.94
C GLN A 195 2.28 -9.10 4.48
N ASP A 196 3.16 -10.09 4.30
CA ASP A 196 4.62 -10.06 4.48
C ASP A 196 5.15 -10.37 5.90
N THR A 197 4.90 -11.60 6.36
CA THR A 197 5.43 -12.19 7.61
C THR A 197 6.93 -12.54 7.56
N ASN A 198 7.69 -12.09 6.55
CA ASN A 198 9.13 -12.33 6.44
C ASN A 198 9.93 -11.43 7.41
N LEU A 199 9.63 -11.52 8.69
CA LEU A 199 10.48 -11.00 9.75
C LEU A 199 11.78 -11.81 9.74
N ILE A 200 12.91 -11.12 9.53
CA ILE A 200 14.23 -11.74 9.67
C ILE A 200 14.32 -12.24 11.12
N PRO A 201 14.62 -13.54 11.36
CA PRO A 201 14.73 -14.06 12.71
C PRO A 201 15.75 -13.28 13.53
N GLN A 202 15.42 -12.98 14.79
CA GLN A 202 16.29 -12.21 15.69
C GLN A 202 17.74 -12.76 15.74
N ASN A 203 17.90 -14.07 15.56
CA ASN A 203 19.16 -14.80 15.63
C ASN A 203 20.09 -14.55 14.42
N GLU A 204 19.54 -14.09 13.30
CA GLU A 204 20.27 -13.89 12.04
C GLU A 204 20.78 -12.45 11.90
N ILE A 205 20.36 -11.55 12.79
CA ILE A 205 20.82 -10.16 12.83
C ILE A 205 22.19 -10.10 13.50
N SER A 206 23.24 -10.25 12.70
CA SER A 206 24.62 -10.16 13.15
C SER A 206 25.10 -8.70 13.24
N ASN A 207 25.50 -8.29 14.45
CA ASN A 207 26.00 -6.98 14.87
C ASN A 207 24.93 -5.88 15.03
N PHE A 208 24.58 -5.60 16.28
CA PHE A 208 23.88 -4.39 16.71
C PHE A 208 24.68 -3.16 16.26
N SER A 209 24.16 -2.46 15.24
CA SER A 209 24.40 -1.02 15.10
C SER A 209 23.66 -0.35 16.25
N ASN A 210 24.35 0.48 17.04
CA ASN A 210 23.71 1.18 18.16
C ASN A 210 22.90 2.40 17.73
N VAL A 211 22.91 2.77 16.43
CA VAL A 211 22.22 3.94 15.91
C VAL A 211 21.84 3.70 14.45
N SER A 212 20.57 3.88 14.10
CA SER A 212 20.19 3.87 12.69
C SER A 212 20.74 5.09 11.96
N ALA A 213 21.33 4.87 10.80
CA ALA A 213 21.70 5.95 9.90
C ALA A 213 20.48 6.50 9.16
N ASN A 214 19.44 5.69 9.01
CA ASN A 214 18.22 5.99 8.27
C ASN A 214 17.20 6.74 9.15
N CYS A 215 16.39 7.56 8.49
CA CYS A 215 15.33 8.33 9.12
C CYS A 215 13.98 7.93 8.53
N VAL A 216 12.94 7.86 9.37
CA VAL A 216 11.58 7.57 8.93
C VAL A 216 10.75 8.85 8.96
N ARG A 217 10.33 9.30 7.78
CA ARG A 217 9.46 10.47 7.61
C ARG A 217 8.01 10.01 7.61
N VAL A 218 7.17 10.67 8.40
CA VAL A 218 5.78 10.27 8.62
C VAL A 218 4.87 11.28 7.93
N PHE A 219 3.89 10.79 7.19
CA PHE A 219 2.75 11.56 6.69
C PHE A 219 1.52 11.22 7.54
N TYR A 220 0.81 12.23 8.06
CA TYR A 220 -0.49 12.01 8.71
C TYR A 220 -1.64 12.46 7.80
N GLU A 221 -2.66 11.62 7.68
CA GLU A 221 -3.97 12.00 7.16
C GLU A 221 -4.96 11.99 8.32
N LEU A 222 -5.60 13.14 8.58
CA LEU A 222 -6.50 13.36 9.72
C LEU A 222 -7.93 13.46 9.22
N THR A 223 -8.81 12.59 9.72
CA THR A 223 -10.22 12.56 9.32
C THR A 223 -10.99 13.80 9.77
N ASN A 224 -12.21 13.96 9.24
CA ASN A 224 -13.07 15.06 9.63
C ASN A 224 -13.46 15.02 11.11
N ASP A 225 -13.53 13.83 11.68
CA ASP A 225 -13.83 13.65 13.10
C ASP A 225 -12.68 14.17 13.97
N VAL A 226 -11.42 13.99 13.57
CA VAL A 226 -10.26 14.60 14.24
C VAL A 226 -10.31 16.12 14.16
N TYR A 227 -10.61 16.67 12.98
CA TYR A 227 -10.73 18.11 12.77
C TYR A 227 -11.87 18.70 13.63
N SER A 228 -13.03 18.07 13.62
CA SER A 228 -14.20 18.47 14.41
C SER A 228 -13.96 18.37 15.91
N ALA A 229 -13.24 17.34 16.36
CA ALA A 229 -12.88 17.18 17.77
C ALA A 229 -11.91 18.26 18.28
N ASN A 230 -11.13 18.87 17.37
CA ASN A 230 -10.26 20.02 17.58
C ASN A 230 -10.94 21.34 17.16
N SER A 231 -12.21 21.51 17.53
CA SER A 231 -12.98 22.75 17.35
C SER A 231 -13.11 23.21 15.88
N SER A 232 -12.93 22.31 14.91
CA SER A 232 -12.84 22.65 13.49
C SER A 232 -11.81 23.76 13.22
N SER A 233 -10.67 23.72 13.90
CA SER A 233 -9.60 24.70 13.79
C SER A 233 -8.32 24.04 13.30
N VAL A 234 -7.78 24.50 12.17
CA VAL A 234 -6.49 24.01 11.63
C VAL A 234 -5.39 24.17 12.68
N SER A 235 -5.39 25.30 13.40
CA SER A 235 -4.39 25.55 14.45
C SER A 235 -4.50 24.55 15.60
N ASP A 236 -5.72 24.24 16.05
CA ASP A 236 -5.90 23.33 17.19
C ASP A 236 -5.59 21.89 16.79
N THR A 237 -6.05 21.46 15.61
CA THR A 237 -5.73 20.16 15.02
C THR A 237 -4.23 19.98 14.87
N MET A 238 -3.54 20.98 14.32
CA MET A 238 -2.10 20.92 14.13
C MET A 238 -1.33 20.96 15.44
N ASN A 239 -1.74 21.79 16.42
CA ASN A 239 -1.13 21.80 17.75
C ASN A 239 -1.27 20.44 18.42
N TRP A 240 -2.43 19.78 18.29
CA TRP A 240 -2.64 18.45 18.85
C TRP A 240 -1.76 17.38 18.18
N ILE A 241 -1.81 17.23 16.85
CA ILE A 241 -1.07 16.15 16.17
C ILE A 241 0.45 16.34 16.26
N THR A 242 0.95 17.58 16.20
CA THR A 242 2.39 17.85 16.35
C THR A 242 2.86 17.62 17.78
N SER A 243 2.01 17.88 18.79
CA SER A 243 2.30 17.49 20.17
C SER A 243 2.38 15.98 20.35
N VAL A 244 1.46 15.23 19.75
CA VAL A 244 1.49 13.75 19.75
C VAL A 244 2.75 13.25 19.05
N HIS A 245 3.01 13.73 17.84
CA HIS A 245 4.19 13.35 17.06
C HIS A 245 5.50 13.70 17.78
N ASN A 246 5.57 14.83 18.50
CA ASN A 246 6.76 15.18 19.28
C ASN A 246 7.10 14.12 20.35
N ILE A 247 6.07 13.56 20.98
CA ILE A 247 6.22 12.51 21.99
C ILE A 247 6.61 11.20 21.31
N VAL A 248 5.89 10.81 20.24
CA VAL A 248 6.21 9.62 19.44
C VAL A 248 7.66 9.66 18.93
N ALA A 249 8.08 10.78 18.35
CA ALA A 249 9.43 10.96 17.85
C ALA A 249 10.50 10.88 18.95
N SER A 250 10.17 11.31 20.17
CA SER A 250 11.05 11.16 21.32
C SER A 250 11.23 9.69 21.73
N LEU A 251 10.14 8.89 21.73
CA LEU A 251 10.19 7.46 22.05
C LEU A 251 11.04 6.68 21.03
N TYR A 252 10.89 6.97 19.74
CA TYR A 252 11.71 6.37 18.70
C TYR A 252 13.17 6.82 18.77
N SER A 253 13.41 8.12 19.03
CA SER A 253 14.78 8.64 19.19
C SER A 253 15.51 7.99 20.37
N ASP A 254 14.82 7.70 21.47
CA ASP A 254 15.39 6.96 22.60
C ASP A 254 15.74 5.50 22.24
N SER A 255 15.09 4.96 21.20
CA SER A 255 15.46 3.69 20.55
C SER A 255 16.41 3.86 19.36
N THR A 256 17.01 5.04 19.21
CA THR A 256 17.97 5.40 18.16
C THR A 256 17.43 5.38 16.73
N ILE A 257 16.11 5.60 16.61
CA ILE A 257 15.38 5.68 15.35
C ILE A 257 14.92 7.13 15.15
N PRO A 258 15.59 7.92 14.29
CA PRO A 258 15.13 9.25 13.95
C PRO A 258 13.79 9.20 13.20
N THR A 259 12.81 9.97 13.66
CA THR A 259 11.54 10.15 12.97
C THR A 259 11.21 11.64 12.87
N VAL A 260 10.60 12.04 11.75
CA VAL A 260 10.15 13.42 11.51
C VAL A 260 8.82 13.45 10.76
N LEU A 261 8.06 14.52 10.91
CA LEU A 261 6.80 14.75 10.23
C LEU A 261 7.03 15.51 8.93
N SER A 262 6.62 14.94 7.80
CA SER A 262 6.88 15.48 6.46
C SER A 262 5.71 16.24 5.85
N ASP A 263 4.48 15.80 6.04
CA ASP A 263 3.27 16.50 5.58
C ASP A 263 2.05 16.07 6.43
N VAL A 264 1.02 16.91 6.49
CA VAL A 264 -0.26 16.60 7.14
C VAL A 264 -1.42 17.00 6.24
N LEU A 265 -2.31 16.06 5.97
CA LEU A 265 -3.60 16.33 5.33
C LEU A 265 -4.72 16.35 6.38
N ILE A 266 -5.60 17.34 6.31
CA ILE A 266 -6.75 17.51 7.19
C ILE A 266 -8.03 17.51 6.35
N TRP A 267 -8.92 16.55 6.61
CA TRP A 267 -10.26 16.57 6.02
C TRP A 267 -11.14 17.64 6.70
N GLN A 268 -11.33 18.78 6.04
CA GLN A 268 -12.19 19.85 6.57
C GLN A 268 -13.68 19.61 6.27
N GLN A 269 -13.96 18.75 5.29
CA GLN A 269 -15.26 18.19 4.97
C GLN A 269 -15.33 16.70 5.32
N LEU A 270 -16.53 16.12 5.25
CA LEU A 270 -16.74 14.69 5.47
C LEU A 270 -15.80 13.85 4.60
N ASP A 271 -15.00 13.02 5.24
CA ASP A 271 -14.08 12.08 4.61
C ASP A 271 -14.80 10.79 4.14
N PRO A 272 -14.19 10.01 3.23
CA PRO A 272 -14.81 8.80 2.67
C PRO A 272 -14.62 7.54 3.53
N TYR A 273 -13.97 7.62 4.69
CA TYR A 273 -13.58 6.43 5.46
C TYR A 273 -14.78 5.82 6.20
N THR A 274 -15.07 4.55 5.93
CA THR A 274 -16.18 3.80 6.55
C THR A 274 -15.76 2.36 6.85
N GLY A 275 -16.51 1.65 7.69
CA GLY A 275 -16.23 0.24 8.04
C GLY A 275 -15.35 0.06 9.28
N SER A 276 -14.76 -1.13 9.40
CA SER A 276 -13.79 -1.52 10.45
C SER A 276 -12.46 -0.77 10.33
N ASN A 277 -11.55 -0.94 11.30
CA ASN A 277 -10.22 -0.31 11.22
C ASN A 277 -9.44 -0.87 10.01
N GLY A 278 -9.57 -2.17 9.72
CA GLY A 278 -8.98 -2.82 8.55
C GLY A 278 -9.55 -2.33 7.22
N ASP A 279 -10.87 -2.08 7.15
CA ASP A 279 -11.51 -1.52 5.94
C ASP A 279 -10.98 -0.11 5.64
N LYS A 280 -10.84 0.72 6.69
CA LYS A 280 -10.30 2.09 6.56
C LYS A 280 -8.84 2.09 6.14
N LEU A 281 -8.01 1.22 6.72
CA LEU A 281 -6.60 1.08 6.34
C LEU A 281 -6.47 0.62 4.88
N SER A 282 -7.27 -0.34 4.45
CA SER A 282 -7.28 -0.83 3.06
C SER A 282 -7.69 0.28 2.10
N PHE A 283 -8.79 0.99 2.39
CA PHE A 283 -9.22 2.13 1.59
C PHE A 283 -8.15 3.22 1.53
N PHE A 284 -7.48 3.50 2.65
CA PHE A 284 -6.40 4.49 2.72
C PHE A 284 -5.23 4.11 1.82
N ARG A 285 -4.74 2.87 1.92
CA ARG A 285 -3.67 2.34 1.06
C ARG A 285 -4.03 2.46 -0.43
N ASP A 286 -5.25 2.06 -0.78
CA ASP A 286 -5.68 1.94 -2.18
C ASP A 286 -5.97 3.30 -2.84
N ASN A 287 -6.30 4.33 -2.04
CA ASN A 287 -6.67 5.66 -2.56
C ASN A 287 -5.60 6.74 -2.31
N ARG A 288 -4.76 6.63 -1.28
CA ARG A 288 -3.64 7.57 -1.01
C ARG A 288 -2.32 7.03 -1.56
N ILE A 289 -2.27 6.81 -2.87
CA ILE A 289 -1.11 6.19 -3.55
C ILE A 289 0.19 6.98 -3.32
N ALA A 290 0.12 8.31 -3.39
CA ALA A 290 1.27 9.19 -3.26
C ALA A 290 1.12 10.18 -2.10
N PHE A 291 2.18 10.33 -1.32
CA PHE A 291 2.28 11.20 -0.16
C PHE A 291 3.74 11.53 0.15
N ASP A 292 4.02 12.70 0.75
CA ASP A 292 5.38 13.03 1.19
C ASP A 292 5.67 12.37 2.54
N GLY A 293 6.33 11.21 2.51
CA GLY A 293 6.73 10.45 3.68
C GLY A 293 7.24 9.06 3.30
N ASP A 294 7.76 8.34 4.28
CA ASP A 294 8.20 6.94 4.20
C ASP A 294 7.15 6.00 4.81
N LEU A 295 6.29 6.53 5.69
CA LEU A 295 5.12 5.86 6.27
C LEU A 295 3.91 6.82 6.23
N ALA A 296 2.79 6.34 5.72
CA ALA A 296 1.51 7.06 5.78
C ALA A 296 0.66 6.55 6.94
N HIS A 297 0.09 7.46 7.72
CA HIS A 297 -0.65 7.10 8.92
C HIS A 297 -1.99 7.83 8.98
N LEU A 298 -3.08 7.08 8.84
CA LEU A 298 -4.44 7.59 8.99
C LEU A 298 -4.83 7.66 10.46
N VAL A 299 -5.28 8.81 10.91
CA VAL A 299 -5.73 9.02 12.29
C VAL A 299 -7.21 9.39 12.28
N ASP A 300 -8.00 8.60 13.00
CA ASP A 300 -9.45 8.74 13.04
C ASP A 300 -10.01 8.61 14.45
N PHE A 301 -11.19 9.17 14.70
CA PHE A 301 -11.90 9.15 15.98
C PHE A 301 -13.25 8.43 15.81
N PRO A 302 -13.81 7.80 16.87
CA PRO A 302 -13.30 7.73 18.24
C PRO A 302 -12.17 6.70 18.42
N ALA A 303 -11.57 6.68 19.62
CA ALA A 303 -10.52 5.73 19.98
C ALA A 303 -11.05 4.28 19.97
N THR A 304 -10.71 3.52 18.94
CA THR A 304 -11.11 2.10 18.78
C THR A 304 -9.92 1.15 18.67
N GLY A 305 -8.67 1.62 18.80
CA GLY A 305 -7.45 0.83 18.65
C GLY A 305 -6.65 1.19 17.40
N GLY A 306 -5.90 0.26 16.82
CA GLY A 306 -5.07 0.52 15.64
C GLY A 306 -4.90 -0.75 14.79
N VAL A 307 -4.44 -0.55 13.55
CA VAL A 307 -4.06 -1.62 12.62
C VAL A 307 -2.90 -1.12 11.76
N ALA A 308 -1.89 -1.94 11.55
CA ALA A 308 -0.79 -1.68 10.62
C ALA A 308 -0.31 -2.96 9.95
N PHE A 309 0.38 -2.80 8.83
CA PHE A 309 1.12 -3.89 8.19
C PHE A 309 2.51 -4.02 8.83
N ILE A 310 2.92 -5.25 9.15
CA ILE A 310 4.25 -5.52 9.72
C ILE A 310 5.33 -5.31 8.66
N ASN A 311 6.45 -4.68 9.03
CA ASN A 311 7.65 -4.56 8.20
C ASN A 311 7.39 -3.94 6.80
N SER A 312 6.47 -2.99 6.77
CA SER A 312 5.86 -2.45 5.54
C SER A 312 6.64 -1.31 4.90
N LEU A 313 7.63 -0.74 5.58
CA LEU A 313 8.48 0.32 5.00
C LEU A 313 9.12 -0.14 3.69
N CYS A 314 9.19 0.78 2.72
CA CYS A 314 9.61 0.56 1.34
C CYS A 314 8.68 -0.31 0.47
N GLN A 315 7.51 -0.68 0.97
CA GLN A 315 6.55 -1.50 0.23
C GLN A 315 5.30 -0.70 -0.16
N GLY A 316 4.43 -1.32 -0.96
CA GLY A 316 3.09 -0.80 -1.25
C GLY A 316 2.15 -0.83 -0.03
N SER A 317 2.54 -1.51 1.05
CA SER A 317 1.78 -1.67 2.29
C SER A 317 2.19 -0.70 3.40
N ARG A 318 3.03 0.31 3.14
CA ARG A 318 3.58 1.30 4.11
C ARG A 318 2.53 2.27 4.71
N TYR A 319 1.45 1.72 5.22
CA TYR A 319 0.30 2.43 5.76
C TYR A 319 -0.03 1.89 7.15
N ALA A 320 -0.44 2.78 8.03
CA ALA A 320 -0.92 2.47 9.37
C ALA A 320 -2.21 3.25 9.66
N PHE A 321 -3.01 2.73 10.58
CA PHE A 321 -4.23 3.35 11.05
C PHE A 321 -4.25 3.39 12.57
N SER A 322 -4.65 4.54 13.16
CA SER A 322 -4.90 4.63 14.60
C SER A 322 -6.17 5.39 14.94
N GLY A 323 -7.02 4.72 15.72
CA GLY A 323 -8.10 5.29 16.50
C GLY A 323 -7.55 6.07 17.69
N ALA A 324 -7.75 7.39 17.71
CA ALA A 324 -7.18 8.29 18.71
C ALA A 324 -8.25 9.12 19.44
N SER A 325 -7.80 9.96 20.37
CA SER A 325 -8.67 10.94 21.04
C SER A 325 -7.90 12.20 21.46
N VAL A 326 -8.54 13.37 21.35
CA VAL A 326 -8.02 14.63 21.89
C VAL A 326 -8.20 14.70 23.40
N SER A 327 -9.34 14.24 23.90
CA SER A 327 -9.72 14.41 25.29
C SER A 327 -10.79 13.43 25.73
N PHE A 328 -10.79 13.09 27.02
CA PHE A 328 -11.92 12.42 27.66
C PHE A 328 -12.67 13.39 28.57
N GLN A 329 -13.93 13.66 28.23
CA GLN A 329 -14.74 14.78 28.74
C GLN A 329 -14.08 16.14 28.53
N GLN A 330 -13.13 16.52 29.39
CA GLN A 330 -12.33 17.74 29.26
C GLN A 330 -10.82 17.50 29.45
N LEU A 331 -10.42 16.33 29.95
CA LEU A 331 -9.03 16.02 30.23
C LEU A 331 -8.31 15.66 28.94
N PRO A 332 -7.15 16.27 28.64
CA PRO A 332 -6.38 15.94 27.44
C PRO A 332 -5.78 14.54 27.53
N THR A 333 -6.02 13.67 26.54
CA THR A 333 -5.62 12.25 26.58
C THR A 333 -4.45 11.95 25.64
N TYR A 334 -3.31 12.63 25.83
CA TYR A 334 -2.15 12.47 24.95
C TYR A 334 -1.53 11.07 25.02
N SER A 335 -1.42 10.47 26.22
CA SER A 335 -0.71 9.19 26.38
C SER A 335 -1.36 8.04 25.61
N TRP A 336 -2.69 8.04 25.50
CA TRP A 336 -3.40 7.07 24.67
C TRP A 336 -3.04 7.19 23.19
N SER A 337 -3.26 8.38 22.61
CA SER A 337 -3.01 8.62 21.18
C SER A 337 -1.54 8.41 20.82
N VAL A 338 -0.62 8.78 21.72
CA VAL A 338 0.82 8.48 21.59
C VAL A 338 1.08 6.98 21.59
N ASN A 339 0.50 6.24 22.53
CA ASN A 339 0.72 4.81 22.64
C ASN A 339 0.27 4.07 21.38
N VAL A 340 -0.97 4.31 20.93
CA VAL A 340 -1.51 3.63 19.74
C VAL A 340 -0.70 4.01 18.48
N ILE A 341 -0.45 5.30 18.24
CA ILE A 341 0.31 5.71 17.05
C ILE A 341 1.72 5.12 17.05
N ALA A 342 2.42 5.16 18.19
CA ALA A 342 3.76 4.57 18.31
C ALA A 342 3.74 3.02 18.21
N HIS A 343 2.65 2.38 18.61
CA HIS A 343 2.48 0.93 18.49
C HIS A 343 2.35 0.52 17.02
N GLU A 344 1.43 1.14 16.28
CA GLU A 344 1.15 0.84 14.87
C GLU A 344 2.33 1.20 13.95
N MET A 345 3.00 2.31 14.24
CA MET A 345 4.27 2.63 13.59
C MET A 345 5.33 1.56 13.90
N GLY A 346 5.35 0.98 15.11
CA GLY A 346 6.28 -0.07 15.51
C GLY A 346 6.14 -1.34 14.69
N HIS A 347 4.90 -1.75 14.41
CA HIS A 347 4.59 -2.82 13.45
C HIS A 347 5.12 -2.50 12.05
N SER A 348 4.84 -1.29 11.55
CA SER A 348 5.33 -0.83 10.24
C SER A 348 6.87 -0.88 10.14
N LEU A 349 7.57 -0.60 11.24
CA LEU A 349 9.03 -0.69 11.37
C LEU A 349 9.54 -2.13 11.59
N GLY A 350 8.65 -3.11 11.67
CA GLY A 350 8.93 -4.54 11.68
C GLY A 350 8.85 -5.21 13.06
N SER A 351 8.47 -4.52 14.13
CA SER A 351 8.36 -5.18 15.43
C SER A 351 7.06 -5.98 15.54
N PRO A 352 7.10 -7.28 15.88
CA PRO A 352 5.94 -7.96 16.42
C PRO A 352 5.66 -7.49 17.86
N HIS A 353 4.57 -7.97 18.47
CA HIS A 353 4.26 -7.70 19.88
C HIS A 353 5.31 -8.27 20.84
N THR A 354 5.43 -7.69 22.03
CA THR A 354 6.33 -8.19 23.09
C THR A 354 5.98 -9.60 23.58
N HIS A 355 4.75 -10.07 23.40
CA HIS A 355 4.31 -11.41 23.78
C HIS A 355 4.41 -12.45 22.65
N ALA A 356 4.91 -12.06 21.48
CA ALA A 356 5.15 -12.96 20.37
C ALA A 356 6.22 -14.02 20.69
N CYS A 357 6.10 -15.20 20.07
CA CYS A 357 7.12 -16.25 20.08
C CYS A 357 8.34 -15.92 19.21
N PHE A 358 8.91 -14.73 19.40
CA PHE A 358 9.93 -14.16 18.53
C PHE A 358 11.21 -13.75 19.27
N TRP A 359 11.11 -13.46 20.57
CA TRP A 359 12.16 -12.77 21.32
C TRP A 359 13.12 -13.71 22.07
N ASN A 360 14.09 -13.10 22.75
CA ASN A 360 15.08 -13.73 23.64
C ASN A 360 16.01 -14.76 22.96
N SER A 361 16.10 -14.73 21.63
CA SER A 361 16.87 -15.68 20.80
C SER A 361 16.51 -17.16 21.00
N ASN A 362 15.33 -17.43 21.55
CA ASN A 362 14.84 -18.78 21.82
C ASN A 362 13.32 -18.91 21.63
N ASN A 363 12.71 -17.99 20.86
CA ASN A 363 11.28 -17.92 20.55
C ASN A 363 10.41 -17.86 21.82
N THR A 364 10.74 -16.96 22.75
CA THR A 364 9.93 -16.72 23.95
C THR A 364 9.48 -15.26 24.05
N ALA A 365 8.42 -15.02 24.81
CA ALA A 365 7.88 -13.68 25.04
C ALA A 365 8.76 -12.82 25.97
N ILE A 366 8.76 -11.50 25.75
CA ILE A 366 9.33 -10.49 26.65
C ILE A 366 8.39 -10.26 27.85
N ASP A 367 7.08 -10.23 27.63
CA ASP A 367 6.06 -10.08 28.68
C ASP A 367 4.82 -10.95 28.43
N SER A 368 3.94 -11.06 29.42
CA SER A 368 2.67 -11.83 29.33
C SER A 368 1.41 -10.97 29.29
N CYS A 369 1.53 -9.66 29.01
CA CYS A 369 0.37 -8.77 29.09
C CYS A 369 -0.70 -9.10 28.02
N GLY A 370 -0.30 -9.51 26.81
CA GLY A 370 -1.25 -9.99 25.78
C GLY A 370 -2.00 -11.24 26.24
N PRO A 371 -1.30 -12.35 26.54
CA PRO A 371 -1.91 -13.58 27.04
C PRO A 371 -2.82 -13.39 28.26
N ASN A 372 -2.44 -12.56 29.23
CA ASN A 372 -3.25 -12.28 30.43
C ASN A 372 -4.57 -11.57 30.12
N ASN A 373 -4.64 -10.88 28.98
CA ASN A 373 -5.83 -10.17 28.51
C ASN A 373 -6.56 -10.91 27.37
N GLY A 374 -6.22 -12.18 27.13
CA GLY A 374 -6.90 -13.04 26.15
C GLY A 374 -6.30 -13.02 24.74
N PHE A 375 -5.17 -12.34 24.53
CA PHE A 375 -4.46 -12.23 23.26
C PHE A 375 -3.18 -13.10 23.30
N SER A 376 -3.35 -14.43 23.33
CA SER A 376 -2.22 -15.37 23.32
C SER A 376 -1.74 -15.62 21.88
N GLU A 377 -0.43 -15.53 21.69
CA GLU A 377 0.27 -15.89 20.44
C GLU A 377 1.09 -17.19 20.59
N GLY A 378 0.78 -18.01 21.61
CA GLY A 378 1.44 -19.29 21.89
C GLY A 378 2.63 -19.22 22.86
N CYS A 379 3.07 -18.03 23.28
CA CYS A 379 4.15 -17.82 24.24
C CYS A 379 3.69 -17.14 25.55
N ASP A 380 2.94 -17.86 26.37
CA ASP A 380 2.23 -17.26 27.52
C ASP A 380 3.07 -17.12 28.82
N ASN A 381 4.35 -17.47 28.79
CA ASN A 381 5.18 -17.61 30.00
C ASN A 381 5.99 -16.35 30.37
N GLY A 382 5.73 -15.21 29.73
CA GLY A 382 6.43 -13.95 30.01
C GLY A 382 6.13 -13.38 31.41
N PRO A 383 7.00 -12.54 31.99
CA PRO A 383 6.68 -11.79 33.20
C PRO A 383 5.69 -10.66 32.94
N VAL A 384 4.92 -10.24 33.96
CA VAL A 384 4.19 -8.96 33.93
C VAL A 384 5.14 -7.84 34.37
N PRO A 385 5.34 -6.77 33.58
CA PRO A 385 6.25 -5.68 33.92
C PRO A 385 5.77 -4.94 35.19
N PRO A 386 6.59 -4.81 36.24
CA PRO A 386 6.15 -4.22 37.52
C PRO A 386 5.97 -2.70 37.49
N ASN A 387 6.47 -2.03 36.44
CA ASN A 387 6.56 -0.58 36.31
C ASN A 387 5.75 -0.05 35.10
N GLY A 388 4.79 -0.83 34.62
CA GLY A 388 4.05 -0.58 33.38
C GLY A 388 4.70 -1.22 32.15
N GLY A 389 3.89 -1.48 31.14
CA GLY A 389 4.32 -2.04 29.85
C GLY A 389 5.10 -1.04 28.99
N THR A 390 5.84 -1.59 28.03
CA THR A 390 6.46 -0.84 26.93
C THR A 390 5.46 -0.60 25.79
N VAL A 391 5.80 0.24 24.81
CA VAL A 391 4.89 0.63 23.71
C VAL A 391 4.32 -0.58 22.95
N MET A 392 5.14 -1.59 22.63
CA MET A 392 4.68 -2.80 21.90
C MET A 392 4.00 -3.85 22.80
N SER A 393 3.60 -3.47 24.01
CA SER A 393 2.98 -4.35 24.99
C SER A 393 1.49 -4.05 25.17
N TYR A 394 0.74 -5.10 25.51
CA TYR A 394 -0.69 -5.03 25.77
C TYR A 394 -1.03 -4.73 27.24
N CYS A 395 -0.04 -4.30 28.05
CA CYS A 395 -0.28 -4.01 29.46
C CYS A 395 -1.27 -2.85 29.69
N HIS A 396 -1.53 -2.03 28.66
CA HIS A 396 -2.56 -0.98 28.71
C HIS A 396 -3.99 -1.51 28.81
N LEU A 397 -4.21 -2.82 28.57
CA LEU A 397 -5.51 -3.47 28.68
C LEU A 397 -5.95 -3.75 30.12
N ASP A 398 -5.01 -3.69 31.07
CA ASP A 398 -5.28 -3.93 32.48
C ASP A 398 -4.65 -2.86 33.38
N SER A 399 -4.71 -3.07 34.70
CA SER A 399 -4.20 -2.14 35.70
C SER A 399 -2.68 -1.89 35.63
N THR A 400 -1.93 -2.70 34.89
CA THR A 400 -0.48 -2.53 34.68
C THR A 400 -0.20 -1.24 33.92
N GLY A 401 -1.05 -0.90 32.95
CA GLY A 401 -0.90 0.30 32.13
C GLY A 401 0.36 0.30 31.24
N VAL A 402 0.57 1.42 30.53
CA VAL A 402 1.81 1.68 29.77
C VAL A 402 2.57 2.82 30.43
N ASN A 403 3.89 2.70 30.48
CA ASN A 403 4.77 3.73 31.01
C ASN A 403 5.71 4.23 29.91
N LEU A 404 5.48 5.47 29.45
CA LEU A 404 6.24 6.06 28.35
C LEU A 404 7.73 6.26 28.67
N ALA A 405 8.12 6.33 29.95
CA ALA A 405 9.53 6.33 30.34
C ALA A 405 10.22 4.98 30.09
N GLN A 406 9.47 3.89 29.92
CA GLN A 406 10.02 2.60 29.46
C GLN A 406 10.22 2.56 27.95
N GLY A 407 9.54 3.44 27.20
CA GLY A 407 9.60 3.51 25.74
C GLY A 407 9.35 2.15 25.08
N PHE A 408 10.23 1.79 24.14
CA PHE A 408 10.30 0.46 23.57
C PHE A 408 11.25 -0.43 24.39
N HIS A 409 10.92 -1.71 24.53
CA HIS A 409 11.86 -2.66 25.14
C HIS A 409 13.18 -2.68 24.34
N PRO A 410 14.37 -2.78 24.97
CA PRO A 410 15.65 -2.71 24.25
C PRO A 410 15.81 -3.70 23.09
N GLN A 411 15.23 -4.91 23.19
CA GLN A 411 15.23 -5.87 22.08
C GLN A 411 14.36 -5.40 20.90
N VAL A 412 13.22 -4.76 21.18
CA VAL A 412 12.29 -4.21 20.20
C VAL A 412 12.94 -3.02 19.47
N GLY A 413 13.47 -2.05 20.24
CA GLY A 413 14.15 -0.88 19.68
C GLY A 413 15.33 -1.26 18.78
N SER A 414 16.20 -2.15 19.24
CA SER A 414 17.34 -2.66 18.46
C SER A 414 16.91 -3.41 17.20
N TYR A 415 15.83 -4.21 17.28
CA TYR A 415 15.30 -4.92 16.13
C TYR A 415 14.81 -3.95 15.05
N MET A 416 13.94 -3.00 15.43
CA MET A 416 13.43 -1.98 14.52
C MET A 416 14.57 -1.16 13.91
N SER A 417 15.51 -0.68 14.73
CA SER A 417 16.67 0.11 14.24
C SER A 417 17.49 -0.67 13.22
N THR A 418 17.70 -1.97 13.43
CA THR A 418 18.47 -2.78 12.48
C THR A 418 17.65 -3.04 11.22
N ASN A 419 16.36 -3.34 11.36
CA ASN A 419 15.48 -3.57 10.23
C ASN A 419 15.44 -2.36 9.30
N ILE A 420 15.26 -1.14 9.83
CA ILE A 420 15.24 0.07 8.99
C ILE A 420 16.59 0.37 8.33
N ASP A 421 17.72 0.01 8.93
CA ASP A 421 19.05 0.17 8.30
C ASP A 421 19.23 -0.76 7.09
N THR A 422 18.47 -1.85 6.99
CA THR A 422 18.46 -2.71 5.78
C THR A 422 17.65 -2.12 4.62
N LYS A 423 16.83 -1.09 4.88
CA LYS A 423 15.89 -0.52 3.92
C LYS A 423 16.56 0.56 3.08
N SER A 424 16.95 0.20 1.86
CA SER A 424 17.65 1.11 0.93
C SER A 424 16.80 2.28 0.41
N CYS A 425 15.48 2.24 0.58
CA CYS A 425 14.61 3.35 0.17
C CYS A 425 14.63 4.54 1.16
N LEU A 426 15.08 4.32 2.39
CA LEU A 426 15.09 5.36 3.42
C LEU A 426 16.30 6.27 3.28
N GLY A 427 16.09 7.57 3.46
CA GLY A 427 17.14 8.57 3.48
C GLY A 427 17.79 8.70 4.86
N THR A 428 19.03 9.18 4.91
CA THR A 428 19.78 9.40 6.16
C THR A 428 19.71 10.85 6.66
N ASP A 429 19.16 11.76 5.86
CA ASP A 429 19.15 13.20 6.14
C ASP A 429 17.85 13.72 6.76
N CYS A 430 16.83 12.87 6.91
CA CYS A 430 15.47 13.25 7.33
C CYS A 430 14.81 14.36 6.47
N ILE A 431 15.34 14.64 5.28
CA ILE A 431 14.88 15.74 4.42
C ILE A 431 14.31 15.17 3.14
N ASN A 432 15.09 14.33 2.46
CA ASN A 432 14.77 13.92 1.10
C ASN A 432 13.85 12.70 1.07
N SER A 433 12.68 12.90 0.48
CA SER A 433 11.74 11.85 0.06
C SER A 433 12.11 11.35 -1.30
N CYS A 434 11.89 10.06 -1.53
CA CYS A 434 11.60 9.58 -2.86
C CYS A 434 10.17 9.03 -2.87
N MET A 435 9.22 9.94 -3.09
CA MET A 435 7.79 9.63 -3.09
C MET A 435 7.48 8.47 -4.04
N GLN A 436 6.66 7.53 -3.59
CA GLN A 436 6.10 6.51 -4.47
C GLN A 436 4.90 7.11 -5.22
N THR A 437 4.94 7.08 -6.55
CA THR A 437 3.99 7.82 -7.40
C THR A 437 3.38 6.98 -8.52
N ILE A 438 3.95 5.82 -8.83
CA ILE A 438 3.39 4.92 -9.84
C ILE A 438 2.16 4.24 -9.24
N ALA A 439 0.99 4.52 -9.81
CA ALA A 439 -0.29 3.89 -9.47
C ALA A 439 -0.45 2.52 -10.12
N GLY A 440 0.13 2.34 -11.31
CA GLY A 440 0.10 1.05 -11.99
C GLY A 440 0.92 1.04 -13.28
N VAL A 441 1.18 -0.17 -13.78
CA VAL A 441 1.78 -0.39 -15.09
C VAL A 441 0.90 -1.35 -15.86
N SER A 442 0.47 -0.94 -17.05
CA SER A 442 -0.35 -1.76 -17.95
C SER A 442 0.39 -2.02 -19.26
N VAL A 443 0.06 -3.12 -19.91
CA VAL A 443 0.65 -3.50 -21.20
C VAL A 443 -0.45 -3.65 -22.23
N SER A 444 -0.23 -3.09 -23.41
CA SER A 444 -1.12 -3.21 -24.55
C SER A 444 -0.35 -3.80 -25.73
N GLN A 445 -0.78 -4.96 -26.24
CA GLN A 445 -0.16 -5.51 -27.42
C GLN A 445 -0.47 -4.61 -28.62
N THR A 446 0.55 -4.25 -29.39
CA THR A 446 0.38 -3.44 -30.61
C THR A 446 0.31 -4.32 -31.87
N ASN A 447 1.13 -5.37 -31.91
CA ASN A 447 1.10 -6.47 -32.88
C ASN A 447 1.99 -7.60 -32.35
N ILE A 448 2.05 -8.75 -33.00
CA ILE A 448 2.80 -9.93 -32.52
C ILE A 448 4.31 -9.68 -32.24
N ASN A 449 4.92 -8.64 -32.83
CA ASN A 449 6.35 -8.31 -32.67
C ASN A 449 6.61 -7.06 -31.81
N SER A 450 5.57 -6.47 -31.20
CA SER A 450 5.72 -5.31 -30.32
C SER A 450 4.55 -5.12 -29.35
N PHE A 451 4.84 -4.70 -28.12
CA PHE A 451 3.86 -4.23 -27.15
C PHE A 451 4.24 -2.84 -26.62
N THR A 452 3.26 -2.16 -26.05
CA THR A 452 3.43 -0.85 -25.43
C THR A 452 3.16 -0.96 -23.93
N VAL A 453 4.13 -0.54 -23.12
CA VAL A 453 4.03 -0.42 -21.66
C VAL A 453 3.56 1.00 -21.35
N ASN A 454 2.45 1.11 -20.61
CA ASN A 454 1.89 2.38 -20.17
C ASN A 454 2.04 2.49 -18.65
N ILE A 455 2.67 3.58 -18.22
CA ILE A 455 2.91 3.90 -16.81
C ILE A 455 1.81 4.88 -16.38
N ASP A 456 1.00 4.45 -15.41
CA ASP A 456 0.07 5.31 -14.70
C ASP A 456 0.77 5.84 -13.45
N ASP A 457 1.02 7.15 -13.43
CA ASP A 457 1.74 7.82 -12.35
C ASP A 457 1.04 9.13 -12.02
N VAL A 458 0.80 9.34 -10.73
CA VAL A 458 -0.01 10.45 -10.26
C VAL A 458 0.78 11.76 -10.10
N ILE A 459 2.12 11.72 -10.08
CA ILE A 459 2.96 12.89 -9.75
C ILE A 459 4.23 12.98 -10.60
N SER A 460 5.00 11.90 -10.73
CA SER A 460 6.30 11.90 -11.41
C SER A 460 6.14 12.03 -12.93
N ASN A 461 7.19 12.52 -13.59
CA ASN A 461 7.26 12.66 -15.05
C ASN A 461 8.54 12.07 -15.66
N SER A 462 9.28 11.29 -14.86
CA SER A 462 10.53 10.63 -15.22
C SER A 462 10.60 9.25 -14.55
N TRP A 463 10.96 8.24 -15.34
CA TRP A 463 11.00 6.84 -14.88
C TRP A 463 12.24 6.15 -15.43
N ASP A 464 12.73 5.19 -14.66
CA ASP A 464 13.76 4.24 -15.08
C ASP A 464 13.11 2.87 -15.27
N TYR A 465 13.36 2.25 -16.41
CA TYR A 465 12.74 0.98 -16.75
C TYR A 465 13.73 0.00 -17.39
N ARG A 466 13.41 -1.29 -17.34
CA ARG A 466 14.03 -2.32 -18.16
C ARG A 466 13.01 -3.40 -18.51
N ILE A 467 13.19 -3.99 -19.69
CA ILE A 467 12.33 -5.03 -20.25
C ILE A 467 13.25 -6.12 -20.78
N PHE A 468 13.05 -7.36 -20.35
CA PHE A 468 13.87 -8.50 -20.74
C PHE A 468 13.05 -9.79 -20.72
N GLU A 469 13.48 -10.80 -21.47
CA GLU A 469 12.85 -12.13 -21.46
C GLU A 469 13.07 -12.80 -20.10
N GLN A 470 12.07 -13.51 -19.58
CA GLN A 470 12.10 -14.13 -18.24
C GLN A 470 13.33 -15.03 -18.01
N ASP A 471 13.76 -15.74 -19.04
CA ASP A 471 14.89 -16.68 -19.03
C ASP A 471 16.24 -16.04 -19.38
N ALA A 472 16.28 -14.71 -19.54
CA ALA A 472 17.51 -14.00 -19.88
C ALA A 472 18.58 -14.15 -18.78
N SER A 473 19.73 -14.71 -19.15
CA SER A 473 20.90 -14.84 -18.26
C SER A 473 21.42 -13.52 -17.68
N PHE A 474 21.10 -12.38 -18.32
CA PHE A 474 21.40 -11.05 -17.80
C PHE A 474 20.31 -10.04 -18.21
N PRO A 475 19.65 -9.36 -17.26
CA PRO A 475 18.49 -8.50 -17.53
C PRO A 475 18.83 -7.13 -18.15
N GLY A 476 20.11 -6.82 -18.35
CA GLY A 476 20.53 -5.48 -18.80
C GLY A 476 20.45 -4.41 -17.71
N GLY A 477 20.83 -3.19 -18.08
CA GLY A 477 20.73 -2.00 -17.22
C GLY A 477 19.41 -1.25 -17.42
N PHE A 478 19.06 -0.40 -16.45
CA PHE A 478 17.91 0.49 -16.55
C PHE A 478 18.12 1.60 -17.58
N THR A 479 17.03 2.02 -18.22
CA THR A 479 16.96 3.14 -19.18
C THR A 479 15.99 4.19 -18.64
N THR A 480 16.40 5.46 -18.66
CA THR A 480 15.55 6.59 -18.24
C THR A 480 14.65 7.08 -19.37
N THR A 481 13.39 7.39 -19.06
CA THR A 481 12.39 7.97 -19.97
C THR A 481 11.54 9.03 -19.27
N ASN A 482 11.11 10.04 -20.03
CA ASN A 482 10.08 11.01 -19.62
C ASN A 482 8.76 10.78 -20.37
N ASN A 483 8.67 9.68 -21.13
CA ASN A 483 7.46 9.27 -21.81
C ASN A 483 6.83 8.13 -21.01
N ASN A 484 5.60 8.33 -20.58
CA ASN A 484 4.81 7.34 -19.84
C ASN A 484 4.30 6.19 -20.72
N SER A 485 4.55 6.24 -22.03
CA SER A 485 4.24 5.16 -22.97
C SER A 485 5.50 4.69 -23.69
N ILE A 486 5.89 3.44 -23.45
CA ILE A 486 7.15 2.84 -23.93
C ILE A 486 6.82 1.73 -24.92
N VAL A 487 7.22 1.91 -26.18
CA VAL A 487 7.08 0.88 -27.22
C VAL A 487 8.29 -0.05 -27.20
N PHE A 488 8.06 -1.33 -26.93
CA PHE A 488 9.08 -2.37 -27.01
C PHE A 488 8.93 -3.15 -28.31
N ASN A 489 10.01 -3.20 -29.10
CA ASN A 489 10.03 -3.82 -30.43
C ASN A 489 10.89 -5.09 -30.43
N ASN A 490 10.72 -5.93 -31.46
CA ASN A 490 11.41 -7.22 -31.61
C ASN A 490 10.99 -8.26 -30.57
N VAL A 491 9.74 -8.19 -30.12
CA VAL A 491 9.12 -9.15 -29.22
C VAL A 491 9.06 -10.51 -29.90
N GLN A 492 9.47 -11.55 -29.19
CA GLN A 492 9.21 -12.92 -29.60
C GLN A 492 7.76 -13.28 -29.25
N PRO A 493 6.99 -13.88 -30.17
CA PRO A 493 5.65 -14.37 -29.87
C PRO A 493 5.66 -15.43 -28.76
N ASN A 494 4.57 -15.51 -27.99
CA ASN A 494 4.40 -16.50 -26.91
C ASN A 494 5.61 -16.61 -25.96
N THR A 495 6.12 -15.46 -25.52
CA THR A 495 7.32 -15.36 -24.67
C THR A 495 7.04 -14.47 -23.48
N TYR A 496 7.46 -14.90 -22.29
CA TYR A 496 7.35 -14.11 -21.07
C TYR A 496 8.43 -13.03 -21.00
N TYR A 497 7.99 -11.80 -20.75
CA TYR A 497 8.84 -10.64 -20.50
C TYR A 497 8.65 -10.14 -19.07
N VAL A 498 9.76 -9.84 -18.39
CA VAL A 498 9.77 -9.11 -17.13
C VAL A 498 9.87 -7.63 -17.46
N ILE A 499 8.93 -6.84 -16.97
CA ILE A 499 8.89 -5.40 -17.10
C ILE A 499 9.10 -4.82 -15.71
N GLN A 500 10.17 -4.04 -15.54
CA GLN A 500 10.44 -3.32 -14.31
C GLN A 500 10.44 -1.82 -14.60
N VAL A 501 9.73 -1.05 -13.78
CA VAL A 501 9.61 0.40 -13.87
C VAL A 501 9.79 0.99 -12.47
N ALA A 502 10.53 2.08 -12.34
CA ALA A 502 10.59 2.85 -11.11
C ALA A 502 10.53 4.35 -11.42
N ASN A 503 9.90 5.15 -10.56
CA ASN A 503 9.94 6.61 -10.72
C ASN A 503 11.29 7.15 -10.23
N ASN A 504 11.82 8.11 -10.98
CA ASN A 504 13.11 8.71 -10.70
C ASN A 504 12.93 9.97 -9.84
N CYS A 505 13.57 9.99 -8.68
CA CYS A 505 13.60 11.17 -7.83
C CYS A 505 14.82 12.04 -8.13
N SER A 506 14.65 13.35 -7.95
CA SER A 506 15.63 14.42 -8.22
C SER A 506 17.05 14.18 -7.67
N ASN A 507 17.21 13.28 -6.69
CA ASN A 507 18.47 12.97 -6.02
C ASN A 507 19.17 11.71 -6.57
N GLY A 508 18.62 11.09 -7.63
CA GLY A 508 19.13 9.83 -8.20
C GLY A 508 18.67 8.58 -7.44
N ASN A 509 17.73 8.72 -6.49
CA ASN A 509 17.07 7.62 -5.81
C ASN A 509 15.82 7.17 -6.58
N PHE A 510 15.37 5.93 -6.35
CA PHE A 510 14.14 5.36 -6.91
C PHE A 510 13.03 5.34 -5.86
N GLY A 511 11.80 5.66 -6.27
CA GLY A 511 10.65 5.76 -5.38
C GLY A 511 9.89 4.44 -5.32
N SER A 512 8.68 4.43 -5.88
CA SER A 512 7.97 3.21 -6.23
C SER A 512 8.75 2.46 -7.31
N SER A 513 8.80 1.13 -7.17
CA SER A 513 9.14 0.21 -8.24
C SER A 513 7.96 -0.71 -8.51
N PHE A 514 7.77 -1.06 -9.77
CA PHE A 514 6.73 -1.95 -10.26
C PHE A 514 7.40 -3.05 -11.07
N GLN A 515 6.98 -4.29 -10.86
CA GLN A 515 7.40 -5.43 -11.68
C GLN A 515 6.16 -6.16 -12.19
N LEU A 516 6.15 -6.47 -13.48
CA LEU A 516 5.08 -7.22 -14.13
C LEU A 516 5.69 -8.29 -15.03
N ASN A 517 5.15 -9.50 -14.95
CA ASN A 517 5.40 -10.54 -15.94
C ASN A 517 4.32 -10.47 -17.02
N TYR A 518 4.74 -10.38 -18.28
CA TYR A 518 3.84 -10.23 -19.42
C TYR A 518 4.12 -11.30 -20.47
N LEU A 519 3.10 -12.10 -20.81
CA LEU A 519 3.17 -13.04 -21.93
C LEU A 519 2.78 -12.32 -23.23
N SER A 520 3.71 -12.23 -24.18
CA SER A 520 3.45 -11.65 -25.51
C SER A 520 2.37 -12.43 -26.29
N ASP A 521 1.70 -11.77 -27.22
CA ASP A 521 0.75 -12.44 -28.12
C ASP A 521 1.41 -13.36 -29.14
N ASP A 522 0.61 -14.29 -29.68
CA ASP A 522 0.95 -15.17 -30.78
C ASP A 522 -0.28 -15.40 -31.70
N ASP A 523 -0.10 -16.11 -32.80
CA ASP A 523 -1.18 -16.72 -33.57
C ASP A 523 -1.76 -17.91 -32.81
N TRP A 524 -2.68 -17.62 -31.91
CA TRP A 524 -3.39 -18.59 -31.07
C TRP A 524 -4.24 -19.59 -31.88
N CYS A 525 -4.60 -19.27 -33.12
CA CYS A 525 -5.35 -20.19 -33.98
C CYS A 525 -4.47 -21.23 -34.68
N SER A 526 -3.14 -21.08 -34.65
CA SER A 526 -2.19 -22.05 -35.21
C SER A 526 -1.82 -23.19 -34.25
N THR A 527 -2.59 -23.37 -33.17
CA THR A 527 -2.33 -24.29 -32.06
C THR A 527 -1.03 -23.97 -31.34
N GLN A 528 -1.13 -23.32 -30.19
CA GLN A 528 0.01 -22.92 -29.36
C GLN A 528 -0.07 -23.53 -27.96
N THR A 529 1.08 -23.62 -27.29
CA THR A 529 1.15 -24.02 -25.90
C THR A 529 1.23 -22.78 -25.01
N PHE A 530 0.40 -22.73 -23.99
CA PHE A 530 0.42 -21.75 -22.91
C PHE A 530 0.90 -22.45 -21.63
N THR A 531 1.97 -21.92 -21.04
CA THR A 531 2.56 -22.40 -19.78
C THR A 531 2.65 -21.28 -18.77
N ASP A 532 3.01 -21.60 -17.53
CA ASP A 532 3.44 -20.64 -16.53
C ASP A 532 4.83 -20.04 -16.84
N THR A 533 5.32 -19.18 -15.94
CA THR A 533 6.59 -18.44 -16.04
C THR A 533 7.83 -19.35 -15.96
N GLY A 534 7.71 -20.54 -15.38
CA GLY A 534 8.75 -21.58 -15.33
C GLY A 534 8.82 -22.43 -16.61
N GLY A 535 7.81 -22.33 -17.47
CA GLY A 535 7.70 -23.13 -18.69
C GLY A 535 7.52 -24.63 -18.40
N LEU A 536 7.58 -25.47 -19.44
CA LEU A 536 7.30 -26.92 -19.34
C LEU A 536 8.21 -27.73 -18.38
N ASN A 537 9.32 -27.16 -17.91
CA ASN A 537 10.32 -27.89 -17.12
C ASN A 537 10.66 -27.20 -15.79
N GLY A 538 10.06 -26.07 -15.50
CA GLY A 538 10.25 -25.31 -14.27
C GLY A 538 8.98 -25.30 -13.44
N ASN A 539 9.09 -24.74 -12.24
CA ASN A 539 7.92 -24.37 -11.44
C ASN A 539 7.62 -22.89 -11.68
N TYR A 540 6.37 -22.48 -11.49
CA TYR A 540 6.02 -21.06 -11.41
C TYR A 540 6.68 -20.40 -10.19
N ASN A 541 6.74 -19.06 -10.13
CA ASN A 541 7.28 -18.37 -8.95
C ASN A 541 6.18 -18.01 -7.96
N ASN A 542 6.60 -17.73 -6.73
CA ASN A 542 5.73 -17.23 -5.67
C ASN A 542 5.35 -15.76 -5.93
N ASN A 543 4.20 -15.32 -5.43
CA ASN A 543 3.63 -13.99 -5.56
C ASN A 543 3.45 -13.56 -7.03
N GLU A 544 3.10 -14.51 -7.89
CA GLU A 544 2.86 -14.25 -9.31
C GLU A 544 1.37 -14.01 -9.57
N VAL A 545 1.10 -12.99 -10.38
CA VAL A 545 -0.21 -12.78 -10.99
C VAL A 545 -0.01 -12.79 -12.50
N VAL A 546 -0.64 -13.75 -13.18
CA VAL A 546 -0.61 -13.86 -14.64
C VAL A 546 -2.03 -13.70 -15.16
N ILE A 547 -2.28 -12.63 -15.91
CA ILE A 547 -3.55 -12.42 -16.62
C ILE A 547 -3.25 -12.40 -18.12
N LYS A 548 -3.84 -13.34 -18.86
CA LYS A 548 -3.70 -13.43 -20.32
C LYS A 548 -5.05 -13.58 -20.99
N THR A 549 -5.34 -12.69 -21.93
CA THR A 549 -6.49 -12.81 -22.83
C THR A 549 -6.04 -13.32 -24.19
N PHE A 550 -6.67 -14.39 -24.67
CA PHE A 550 -6.44 -15.00 -25.96
C PHE A 550 -7.52 -14.53 -26.94
N TYR A 551 -7.10 -14.00 -28.09
CA TYR A 551 -8.01 -13.55 -29.15
C TYR A 551 -7.89 -14.42 -30.39
N PRO A 552 -9.00 -14.77 -31.06
CA PRO A 552 -8.94 -15.41 -32.37
C PRO A 552 -8.44 -14.39 -33.40
N ASN A 553 -7.44 -14.74 -34.19
CA ASN A 553 -6.92 -13.86 -35.25
C ASN A 553 -7.82 -13.83 -36.51
N VAL A 554 -8.83 -14.70 -36.57
CA VAL A 554 -9.83 -14.78 -37.65
C VAL A 554 -11.22 -14.42 -37.11
N PRO A 555 -11.89 -13.40 -37.66
CA PRO A 555 -13.26 -13.06 -37.27
C PRO A 555 -14.22 -14.24 -37.44
N GLY A 556 -15.04 -14.50 -36.43
CA GLY A 556 -16.01 -15.62 -36.43
C GLY A 556 -15.43 -16.96 -35.96
N ASN A 557 -14.17 -17.00 -35.52
CA ASN A 557 -13.64 -18.10 -34.73
C ASN A 557 -13.76 -17.82 -33.23
N ALA A 558 -13.68 -18.86 -32.43
CA ALA A 558 -13.57 -18.84 -30.97
C ALA A 558 -12.28 -19.54 -30.55
N ILE A 559 -11.67 -19.04 -29.48
CA ILE A 559 -10.62 -19.74 -28.77
C ILE A 559 -11.17 -21.00 -28.11
N ALA A 560 -10.42 -22.08 -28.22
CA ALA A 560 -10.59 -23.32 -27.48
C ALA A 560 -9.31 -23.62 -26.69
N LEU A 561 -9.47 -23.93 -25.42
CA LEU A 561 -8.44 -24.16 -24.43
C LEU A 561 -8.54 -25.61 -23.94
N ASP A 562 -7.44 -26.37 -24.02
CA ASP A 562 -7.35 -27.76 -23.54
C ASP A 562 -6.21 -27.88 -22.52
N ILE A 563 -6.55 -28.20 -21.27
CA ILE A 563 -5.61 -28.40 -20.17
C ILE A 563 -5.01 -29.80 -20.29
N ASN A 564 -3.76 -29.88 -20.76
CA ASN A 564 -3.02 -31.14 -20.85
C ASN A 564 -2.56 -31.58 -19.45
N THR A 565 -2.00 -30.63 -18.69
CA THR A 565 -1.59 -30.81 -17.28
C THR A 565 -1.87 -29.55 -16.48
N LEU A 566 -2.25 -29.73 -15.22
CA LEU A 566 -2.37 -28.69 -14.20
C LEU A 566 -1.81 -29.27 -12.91
N ASP A 567 -0.99 -28.52 -12.20
CA ASP A 567 -0.39 -28.87 -10.92
C ASP A 567 -0.08 -27.57 -10.17
N LEU A 568 -1.01 -27.13 -9.33
CA LEU A 568 -0.92 -25.95 -8.47
C LEU A 568 -0.87 -26.35 -6.99
N GLU A 569 -0.40 -25.47 -6.11
CA GLU A 569 -0.54 -25.69 -4.66
C GLU A 569 -2.03 -25.77 -4.28
N THR A 570 -2.39 -26.86 -3.62
CA THR A 570 -3.79 -27.15 -3.29
C THR A 570 -4.32 -26.19 -2.23
N ASP A 571 -5.42 -25.49 -2.56
CA ASP A 571 -6.16 -24.55 -1.71
C ASP A 571 -5.42 -23.21 -1.42
N PHE A 572 -4.28 -22.94 -2.06
CA PHE A 572 -3.52 -21.70 -1.89
C PHE A 572 -3.25 -20.99 -3.21
N ASP A 573 -2.98 -21.75 -4.27
CA ASP A 573 -2.79 -21.23 -5.61
C ASP A 573 -3.98 -21.56 -6.50
N PHE A 574 -4.39 -20.57 -7.31
CA PHE A 574 -5.65 -20.63 -8.04
C PHE A 574 -5.49 -20.17 -9.49
N MET A 575 -6.19 -20.86 -10.38
CA MET A 575 -6.41 -20.45 -11.77
C MET A 575 -7.91 -20.31 -12.06
N SER A 576 -8.29 -19.17 -12.66
CA SER A 576 -9.66 -18.90 -13.11
C SER A 576 -9.70 -18.59 -14.61
N ILE A 577 -10.70 -19.13 -15.30
CA ILE A 577 -10.89 -19.07 -16.75
C ILE A 577 -12.22 -18.40 -17.08
N TYR A 578 -12.17 -17.32 -17.83
CA TYR A 578 -13.28 -16.44 -18.15
C TYR A 578 -13.66 -16.51 -19.63
N ASP A 579 -14.97 -16.55 -19.91
CA ASP A 579 -15.53 -16.53 -21.27
C ASP A 579 -15.68 -15.07 -21.75
N GLY A 580 -14.56 -14.41 -22.02
CA GLY A 580 -14.56 -13.00 -22.40
C GLY A 580 -13.18 -12.41 -22.65
N GLU A 581 -13.11 -11.08 -22.54
CA GLU A 581 -11.93 -10.27 -22.82
C GLU A 581 -11.17 -9.87 -21.55
N SER A 582 -11.75 -10.11 -20.36
CA SER A 582 -11.22 -9.72 -19.05
C SER A 582 -11.68 -10.61 -17.90
N ILE A 583 -11.08 -10.41 -16.72
CA ILE A 583 -11.50 -11.02 -15.44
C ILE A 583 -12.86 -10.53 -14.93
N ASN A 584 -13.45 -9.50 -15.56
CA ASN A 584 -14.78 -9.00 -15.22
C ASN A 584 -15.89 -9.73 -16.00
N ASP A 585 -15.52 -10.56 -16.98
CA ASP A 585 -16.48 -11.35 -17.75
C ASP A 585 -16.94 -12.59 -16.96
N THR A 586 -17.93 -13.32 -17.48
CA THR A 586 -18.47 -14.48 -16.77
C THR A 586 -17.47 -15.63 -16.79
N PRO A 587 -17.05 -16.19 -15.62
CA PRO A 587 -16.18 -17.35 -15.59
C PRO A 587 -16.90 -18.60 -16.11
N PHE A 588 -16.15 -19.53 -16.69
CA PHE A 588 -16.68 -20.87 -16.93
C PHE A 588 -17.01 -21.53 -15.59
N ALA A 589 -18.16 -22.20 -15.50
CA ALA A 589 -18.63 -22.76 -14.23
C ALA A 589 -17.64 -23.79 -13.61
N ASP A 590 -16.97 -24.58 -14.45
CA ASP A 590 -15.94 -25.54 -14.02
C ASP A 590 -14.52 -25.00 -14.18
N GLY A 591 -14.37 -23.70 -14.40
CA GLY A 591 -13.08 -23.03 -14.62
C GLY A 591 -12.77 -21.96 -13.58
N ILE A 592 -13.47 -21.94 -12.45
CA ILE A 592 -13.22 -20.98 -11.35
C ILE A 592 -12.41 -21.66 -10.24
N ASP A 593 -11.43 -20.95 -9.70
CA ASP A 593 -10.59 -21.36 -8.57
C ASP A 593 -10.02 -22.79 -8.72
N LEU A 594 -9.57 -23.12 -9.93
CA LEU A 594 -8.88 -24.38 -10.19
C LEU A 594 -7.60 -24.43 -9.35
N THR A 595 -7.41 -25.52 -8.63
CA THR A 595 -6.27 -25.74 -7.73
C THR A 595 -5.86 -27.22 -7.72
N GLY A 596 -4.66 -27.53 -7.19
CA GLY A 596 -4.14 -28.89 -7.18
C GLY A 596 -3.82 -29.44 -8.57
N SER A 597 -3.89 -30.77 -8.72
CA SER A 597 -3.45 -31.47 -9.95
C SER A 597 -4.53 -32.31 -10.66
N SER A 598 -5.81 -32.07 -10.35
CA SER A 598 -6.91 -32.87 -10.89
C SER A 598 -8.13 -32.01 -11.22
N PRO A 599 -8.06 -31.17 -12.27
CA PRO A 599 -9.21 -30.39 -12.71
C PRO A 599 -10.34 -31.32 -13.19
N THR A 600 -11.58 -30.98 -12.86
CA THR A 600 -12.78 -31.75 -13.23
C THR A 600 -13.12 -31.62 -14.71
N THR A 601 -12.83 -30.46 -15.29
CA THR A 601 -13.03 -30.13 -16.70
C THR A 601 -11.70 -29.65 -17.27
N THR A 602 -11.29 -30.21 -18.41
CA THR A 602 -10.03 -29.84 -19.08
C THR A 602 -10.23 -29.08 -20.37
N PHE A 603 -11.46 -29.00 -20.91
CA PHE A 603 -11.73 -28.34 -22.18
C PHE A 603 -12.69 -27.16 -22.00
N PHE A 604 -12.30 -26.00 -22.50
CA PHE A 604 -13.08 -24.76 -22.47
C PHE A 604 -13.12 -24.13 -23.86
N GLN A 605 -14.27 -23.58 -24.27
CA GLN A 605 -14.43 -22.93 -25.57
C GLN A 605 -15.19 -21.63 -25.38
N ALA A 606 -14.68 -20.54 -25.97
CA ALA A 606 -15.34 -19.25 -25.95
C ALA A 606 -16.74 -19.34 -26.57
N THR A 607 -17.71 -18.76 -25.88
CA THR A 607 -19.08 -18.57 -26.38
C THR A 607 -19.46 -17.10 -26.51
N ASN A 608 -18.63 -16.21 -25.98
CA ASN A 608 -18.80 -14.77 -26.15
C ASN A 608 -18.66 -14.32 -27.64
N PRO A 609 -19.25 -13.18 -28.03
CA PRO A 609 -19.26 -12.73 -29.42
C PRO A 609 -17.90 -12.42 -30.03
N VAL A 610 -16.90 -12.10 -29.20
CA VAL A 610 -15.52 -11.82 -29.64
C VAL A 610 -14.73 -13.12 -29.85
N GLY A 611 -15.19 -14.21 -29.23
CA GLY A 611 -14.54 -15.51 -29.29
C GLY A 611 -13.27 -15.59 -28.42
N ALA A 612 -13.11 -14.71 -27.43
CA ALA A 612 -11.92 -14.63 -26.59
C ALA A 612 -12.02 -15.50 -25.32
N ILE A 613 -10.89 -15.89 -24.73
CA ILE A 613 -10.83 -16.48 -23.38
C ILE A 613 -9.80 -15.69 -22.58
N THR A 614 -10.11 -15.36 -21.33
CA THR A 614 -9.14 -14.81 -20.37
C THR A 614 -8.80 -15.85 -19.31
N VAL A 615 -7.51 -16.00 -19.02
CA VAL A 615 -7.01 -16.82 -17.91
C VAL A 615 -6.34 -15.91 -16.89
N GLU A 616 -6.67 -16.11 -15.63
CA GLU A 616 -6.04 -15.49 -14.46
C GLU A 616 -5.42 -16.60 -13.62
N PHE A 617 -4.18 -16.39 -13.19
CA PHE A 617 -3.48 -17.22 -12.23
C PHE A 617 -2.90 -16.35 -11.13
N THR A 618 -3.03 -16.80 -9.88
CA THR A 618 -2.45 -16.16 -8.69
C THR A 618 -1.75 -17.19 -7.83
N SER A 619 -0.50 -16.90 -7.43
CA SER A 619 0.23 -17.68 -6.43
C SER A 619 0.51 -16.92 -5.14
N ASP A 620 0.58 -17.66 -4.03
CA ASP A 620 0.92 -17.12 -2.71
C ASP A 620 2.45 -16.93 -2.53
N PHE A 621 2.90 -16.67 -1.30
CA PHE A 621 4.30 -16.37 -1.02
C PHE A 621 5.23 -17.59 -0.87
N SER A 622 4.71 -18.82 -0.82
CA SER A 622 5.51 -20.03 -0.50
C SER A 622 5.02 -21.26 -1.25
N VAL A 623 5.90 -22.24 -1.48
CA VAL A 623 5.58 -23.45 -2.26
C VAL A 623 5.26 -23.12 -3.73
N ASN A 624 5.89 -23.85 -4.62
CA ASN A 624 5.55 -23.80 -6.03
C ASN A 624 5.65 -25.20 -6.62
N THR A 625 4.79 -25.46 -7.60
CA THR A 625 4.66 -26.76 -8.26
C THR A 625 4.84 -26.59 -9.77
N SER A 626 4.63 -27.67 -10.53
CA SER A 626 5.02 -27.71 -11.95
C SER A 626 4.13 -26.89 -12.90
N GLY A 627 3.08 -26.23 -12.38
CA GLY A 627 2.29 -25.26 -13.12
C GLY A 627 1.35 -25.91 -14.13
N TRP A 628 1.37 -25.45 -15.39
CA TRP A 628 0.43 -25.92 -16.41
C TRP A 628 1.03 -26.07 -17.81
N ASP A 629 0.44 -27.00 -18.56
CA ASP A 629 0.59 -27.14 -20.00
C ASP A 629 -0.81 -27.09 -20.61
N ILE A 630 -1.12 -26.00 -21.30
CA ILE A 630 -2.41 -25.74 -21.89
C ILE A 630 -2.26 -25.56 -23.39
N THR A 631 -3.05 -26.29 -24.17
CA THR A 631 -3.15 -26.10 -25.62
C THR A 631 -4.20 -25.03 -25.92
N ILE A 632 -3.80 -23.95 -26.59
CA ILE A 632 -4.69 -22.93 -27.13
C ILE A 632 -4.86 -23.15 -28.63
N SER A 633 -6.09 -23.16 -29.10
CA SER A 633 -6.45 -23.34 -30.52
C SER A 633 -7.70 -22.53 -30.87
N CYS A 634 -8.13 -22.60 -32.14
CA CYS A 634 -9.38 -21.99 -32.57
C CYS A 634 -10.34 -23.00 -33.19
N VAL A 635 -11.62 -22.78 -32.91
CA VAL A 635 -12.75 -23.45 -33.55
C VAL A 635 -13.62 -22.41 -34.26
N SER A 636 -14.24 -22.77 -35.38
CA SER A 636 -15.16 -21.85 -36.05
C SER A 636 -16.48 -21.77 -35.29
N LEU A 637 -16.94 -20.57 -34.97
CA LEU A 637 -18.28 -20.32 -34.39
C LEU A 637 -19.39 -20.39 -35.46
N SER A 638 -19.05 -20.61 -36.73
CA SER A 638 -20.01 -20.56 -37.82
C SER A 638 -20.98 -21.76 -37.80
N ASN A 639 -22.22 -21.49 -37.42
CA ASN A 639 -23.39 -22.10 -38.07
C ASN A 639 -23.86 -21.11 -39.15
N SER A 640 -23.37 -21.23 -40.38
CA SER A 640 -23.91 -20.43 -41.50
C SER A 640 -25.31 -20.92 -41.87
N GLU A 641 -26.35 -20.24 -41.37
CA GLU A 641 -27.68 -20.32 -41.97
C GLU A 641 -27.65 -19.66 -43.35
N PHE A 642 -28.19 -20.35 -44.37
CA PHE A 642 -28.20 -19.92 -45.78
C PHE A 642 -28.75 -18.50 -45.95
N SER A 643 -28.00 -17.61 -46.62
CA SER A 643 -28.54 -16.34 -47.12
C SER A 643 -28.87 -16.43 -48.62
N GLN A 644 -29.89 -15.68 -49.07
CA GLN A 644 -30.25 -15.64 -50.50
C GLN A 644 -29.13 -15.07 -51.39
N ASN A 645 -28.17 -14.36 -50.79
CA ASN A 645 -27.09 -13.69 -51.51
C ASN A 645 -25.93 -14.62 -51.86
N ASP A 646 -25.82 -15.78 -51.21
CA ASP A 646 -24.69 -16.70 -51.33
C ASP A 646 -24.78 -17.57 -52.60
N ILE A 647 -25.87 -17.47 -53.35
CA ILE A 647 -26.14 -18.26 -54.56
C ILE A 647 -26.61 -17.37 -55.71
N SER A 648 -25.81 -17.38 -56.78
CA SER A 648 -26.11 -16.74 -58.05
C SER A 648 -26.50 -17.77 -59.11
N VAL A 649 -27.59 -17.49 -59.85
CA VAL A 649 -28.13 -18.39 -60.88
C VAL A 649 -28.31 -17.62 -62.19
N TYR A 650 -27.56 -17.97 -63.23
CA TYR A 650 -27.53 -17.20 -64.48
C TYR A 650 -27.19 -18.06 -65.73
N PRO A 651 -27.66 -17.67 -66.92
CA PRO A 651 -28.60 -16.59 -67.17
C PRO A 651 -30.02 -16.97 -66.74
N ASN A 652 -30.78 -16.02 -66.20
CA ASN A 652 -32.20 -16.19 -65.90
C ASN A 652 -32.96 -14.95 -66.41
N PRO A 653 -33.71 -15.02 -67.52
CA PRO A 653 -34.18 -16.23 -68.21
C PRO A 653 -33.10 -17.06 -68.93
N VAL A 654 -33.24 -18.40 -68.92
CA VAL A 654 -32.32 -19.38 -69.50
C VAL A 654 -32.83 -19.94 -70.84
N ASN A 655 -31.91 -20.19 -71.78
CA ASN A 655 -32.19 -20.98 -72.99
C ASN A 655 -31.92 -22.45 -72.70
N ASP A 656 -30.67 -22.92 -72.76
CA ASP A 656 -30.38 -24.35 -72.58
C ASP A 656 -29.43 -24.65 -71.41
N LEU A 657 -28.47 -23.77 -71.10
CA LEU A 657 -27.50 -23.99 -70.03
C LEU A 657 -27.67 -22.97 -68.91
N LEU A 658 -27.80 -23.47 -67.68
CA LEU A 658 -27.88 -22.67 -66.46
C LEU A 658 -26.64 -22.89 -65.60
N ASN A 659 -26.00 -21.79 -65.20
CA ASN A 659 -24.89 -21.79 -64.26
C ASN A 659 -25.42 -21.43 -62.87
N ILE A 660 -24.92 -22.15 -61.87
CA ILE A 660 -25.19 -21.95 -60.45
C ILE A 660 -23.82 -21.79 -59.81
N ASN A 661 -23.56 -20.64 -59.21
CA ASN A 661 -22.35 -20.40 -58.42
C ASN A 661 -22.80 -20.13 -56.99
N SER A 662 -22.17 -20.85 -56.06
CA SER A 662 -22.49 -20.88 -54.64
C SER A 662 -21.23 -20.67 -53.83
N GLU A 663 -21.30 -19.82 -52.80
CA GLU A 663 -20.22 -19.66 -51.81
C GLU A 663 -20.19 -20.82 -50.80
N VAL A 664 -21.20 -21.69 -50.84
CA VAL A 664 -21.39 -22.85 -49.94
C VAL A 664 -21.56 -24.14 -50.74
N ALA A 665 -21.03 -25.26 -50.21
CA ALA A 665 -21.09 -26.58 -50.84
C ALA A 665 -22.53 -27.09 -51.02
N LEU A 666 -22.87 -27.57 -52.22
CA LEU A 666 -24.21 -28.06 -52.56
C LEU A 666 -24.25 -29.59 -52.68
N ASP A 667 -25.23 -30.23 -52.08
CA ASP A 667 -25.41 -31.68 -52.12
C ASP A 667 -26.37 -32.12 -53.23
N LYS A 668 -27.43 -31.34 -53.47
CA LYS A 668 -28.51 -31.76 -54.37
C LYS A 668 -29.21 -30.58 -55.03
N LEU A 669 -29.59 -30.80 -56.28
CA LEU A 669 -30.36 -29.90 -57.14
C LEU A 669 -31.67 -30.57 -57.55
N GLU A 670 -32.80 -29.88 -57.36
CA GLU A 670 -34.13 -30.33 -57.77
C GLU A 670 -34.87 -29.19 -58.50
N ILE A 671 -35.58 -29.49 -59.60
CA ILE A 671 -36.38 -28.50 -60.35
C ILE A 671 -37.83 -28.96 -60.41
N PHE A 672 -38.74 -28.05 -60.07
CA PHE A 672 -40.17 -28.27 -60.02
C PHE A 672 -40.90 -27.37 -61.02
N ASP A 673 -42.02 -27.84 -61.57
CA ASP A 673 -42.95 -27.00 -62.32
C ASP A 673 -43.82 -26.13 -61.39
N ILE A 674 -44.68 -25.28 -61.97
CA ILE A 674 -45.58 -24.39 -61.22
C ILE A 674 -46.62 -25.14 -60.35
N ASN A 675 -46.84 -26.42 -60.60
CA ASN A 675 -47.75 -27.27 -59.82
C ASN A 675 -47.01 -28.06 -58.73
N GLY A 676 -45.70 -27.84 -58.57
CA GLY A 676 -44.86 -28.54 -57.60
C GLY A 676 -44.44 -29.94 -58.03
N LYS A 677 -44.63 -30.32 -59.30
CA LYS A 677 -44.16 -31.62 -59.80
C LYS A 677 -42.65 -31.57 -60.03
N LEU A 678 -41.90 -32.53 -59.48
CA LEU A 678 -40.48 -32.70 -59.73
C LEU A 678 -40.23 -33.08 -61.20
N ILE A 679 -39.44 -32.29 -61.90
CA ILE A 679 -39.10 -32.46 -63.32
C ILE A 679 -37.66 -32.89 -63.53
N PHE A 680 -36.74 -32.45 -62.65
CA PHE A 680 -35.33 -32.77 -62.74
C PHE A 680 -34.69 -32.89 -61.36
N LYS A 681 -33.73 -33.79 -61.23
CA LYS A 681 -32.95 -34.01 -60.00
C LYS A 681 -31.52 -34.39 -60.34
N LYS A 682 -30.55 -33.83 -59.62
CA LYS A 682 -29.11 -34.13 -59.76
C LYS A 682 -28.45 -34.11 -58.38
N GLN A 683 -27.59 -35.09 -58.11
CA GLN A 683 -26.68 -35.06 -56.95
C GLN A 683 -25.44 -34.25 -57.32
N LEU A 684 -25.00 -33.39 -56.40
CA LEU A 684 -23.93 -32.41 -56.60
C LEU A 684 -22.69 -32.73 -55.77
N ASN A 685 -22.77 -33.57 -54.74
CA ASN A 685 -21.63 -34.04 -53.94
C ASN A 685 -20.69 -32.89 -53.49
N GLN A 686 -21.25 -31.88 -52.81
CA GLN A 686 -20.52 -30.72 -52.28
C GLN A 686 -19.86 -29.80 -53.33
N GLN A 687 -20.43 -29.70 -54.54
CA GLN A 687 -19.95 -28.76 -55.58
C GLN A 687 -20.35 -27.30 -55.29
N LEU A 688 -19.43 -26.36 -55.53
CA LEU A 688 -19.66 -24.90 -55.44
C LEU A 688 -20.18 -24.31 -56.77
N ASP A 689 -19.67 -24.81 -57.89
CA ASP A 689 -20.06 -24.39 -59.24
C ASP A 689 -20.74 -25.53 -60.00
N VAL A 690 -21.95 -25.29 -60.50
CA VAL A 690 -22.74 -26.29 -61.20
C VAL A 690 -23.29 -25.75 -62.51
N VAL A 691 -22.97 -26.44 -63.60
CA VAL A 691 -23.61 -26.22 -64.91
C VAL A 691 -24.67 -27.31 -65.14
N THR A 692 -25.89 -26.88 -65.48
CA THR A 692 -27.03 -27.77 -65.75
C THR A 692 -27.65 -27.49 -67.10
N ASN A 693 -27.83 -28.54 -67.91
CA ASN A 693 -28.53 -28.47 -69.20
C ASN A 693 -30.03 -28.67 -68.99
N LEU A 694 -30.83 -27.70 -69.44
CA LEU A 694 -32.29 -27.60 -69.32
C LEU A 694 -33.00 -27.58 -70.70
N SER A 695 -32.32 -27.99 -71.77
CA SER A 695 -32.88 -28.04 -73.14
C SER A 695 -34.13 -28.91 -73.28
N PHE A 696 -34.35 -29.85 -72.35
CA PHE A 696 -35.52 -30.73 -72.33
C PHE A 696 -36.77 -30.08 -71.71
N LEU A 697 -36.65 -28.88 -71.11
CA LEU A 697 -37.78 -28.14 -70.53
C LEU A 697 -38.48 -27.29 -71.60
N ASN A 698 -39.80 -27.25 -71.54
CA ASN A 698 -40.60 -26.31 -72.34
C ASN A 698 -40.48 -24.88 -71.79
N SER A 699 -40.75 -23.87 -72.61
CA SER A 699 -40.79 -22.46 -72.17
C SER A 699 -41.79 -22.27 -71.03
N GLY A 700 -41.37 -21.62 -69.95
CA GLY A 700 -42.21 -21.48 -68.75
C GLY A 700 -41.44 -21.09 -67.48
N ILE A 701 -42.16 -20.99 -66.35
CA ILE A 701 -41.59 -20.72 -65.03
C ILE A 701 -41.37 -22.04 -64.28
N TYR A 702 -40.20 -22.16 -63.67
CA TYR A 702 -39.79 -23.30 -62.86
C TYR A 702 -39.23 -22.83 -61.51
N PHE A 703 -39.24 -23.71 -60.52
CA PHE A 703 -38.62 -23.47 -59.21
C PHE A 703 -37.50 -24.46 -58.99
N MET A 704 -36.29 -23.96 -58.77
CA MET A 704 -35.11 -24.76 -58.46
C MET A 704 -34.87 -24.74 -56.96
N LYS A 705 -34.87 -25.91 -56.34
CA LYS A 705 -34.45 -26.14 -54.98
C LYS A 705 -33.00 -26.61 -54.97
N LEU A 706 -32.17 -25.95 -54.18
CA LEU A 706 -30.79 -26.31 -53.89
C LEU A 706 -30.71 -26.73 -52.42
N GLU A 707 -30.06 -27.83 -52.13
CA GLU A 707 -29.92 -28.40 -50.80
C GLU A 707 -28.43 -28.61 -50.52
N GLY A 708 -27.98 -28.10 -49.37
CA GLY A 708 -26.67 -28.43 -48.80
C GLY A 708 -26.85 -29.20 -47.49
N GLU A 709 -25.76 -29.35 -46.73
CA GLU A 709 -25.68 -30.34 -45.66
C GLU A 709 -26.74 -30.17 -44.56
N LYS A 710 -27.11 -28.92 -44.24
CA LYS A 710 -28.03 -28.60 -43.14
C LYS A 710 -29.21 -27.70 -43.53
N SER A 711 -29.35 -27.30 -44.80
CA SER A 711 -30.46 -26.40 -45.23
C SER A 711 -30.73 -26.42 -46.73
N SER A 712 -31.82 -25.75 -47.15
CA SER A 712 -32.23 -25.68 -48.55
C SER A 712 -32.83 -24.32 -48.94
N ILE A 713 -32.65 -23.93 -50.19
CA ILE A 713 -33.09 -22.65 -50.76
C ILE A 713 -33.77 -22.85 -52.11
N ILE A 714 -34.76 -22.02 -52.42
CA ILE A 714 -35.54 -22.09 -53.67
C ILE A 714 -35.31 -20.81 -54.49
N LYS A 715 -34.94 -20.95 -55.77
CA LYS A 715 -34.80 -19.87 -56.75
C LYS A 715 -35.80 -20.06 -57.90
N ARG A 716 -36.43 -18.97 -58.34
CA ARG A 716 -37.32 -18.97 -59.51
C ARG A 716 -36.50 -18.88 -60.80
N ILE A 717 -36.77 -19.72 -61.78
CA ILE A 717 -36.11 -19.74 -63.10
C ILE A 717 -37.15 -19.59 -64.20
N ILE A 718 -36.80 -18.85 -65.25
CA ILE A 718 -37.62 -18.63 -66.43
C ILE A 718 -36.93 -19.30 -67.62
N LYS A 719 -37.54 -20.32 -68.21
CA LYS A 719 -37.09 -20.98 -69.45
C LYS A 719 -37.72 -20.27 -70.65
N LYS A 720 -36.89 -19.84 -71.60
CA LYS A 720 -37.34 -19.28 -72.89
C LYS A 720 -37.74 -20.36 -73.88
#